data_AF-A0AAV9HPS8-F1
#
_entry.id   AF-A0AAV9HPS8-F1
#
_cell.length_a   1.000
_cell.length_b   1.000
_cell.length_c   1.000
_cell.angle_alpha   90.00
_cell.angle_beta   90.00
_cell.angle_gamma   90.00
#
_symmetry.space_group_name_H-M   'P 1'
#
loop_
_entity.id
_entity.type
_entity.pdbx_description
1 polymer ?
#
loop_
_entity_poly.entity_id
_entity_poly.type
_entity_poly.pdbx_seq_one_letter_code
_entity_poly.pdbx_strand_id
1 'polypeptide(L)'
;MSTDKVYRASTTAPVNIAVVKYWGKRDAKLNLPTNSSLSVTLSQADLRTLTTASCSASFPASEGDSLLLNGEPSDISGARTQACLRELRTRRAALEAADASLPKLSTYPLRLVSENNFPTAAGLASSAAGFAALVRAVANLYELKDTPSELSKIARQGSGSACRSLFGGYVAWRMGDKEDGTDSMADQVAEAAHWPDMRALILVVSAAKKGVSSSSGMQQTVATSGLFQQRITTVVPENMATMEKAIAERDFEKFAEVTMRDSNSFHATCADTYPPIFYMNDVSRAAIRAVETINEKAGRAVAAYTFDAGPNAVIYYQEKDTEAVVGTFYHVLQGAEITGWKNESIKGLKASISVDENVAGLLKGGVSPKALLYAFLPAGYPHTVTSDYLAYQTYDSLQAFASSITSLLANRAVLEGLGVGDSSSSPTGALILKITGDTISRIATILFAHRMGQAIEPECKFYRFLADIFNDSAQFLDLLTPALPYLPKLGVIVSAGVLRSLCGVAANASKASLSAHFAVTGNLAELNAKEASQETVVSLLGMLVGSLVVRCVEDKQVVWILMIFLAGVHLAMNYHAVRAVKMRSLNRQRATIVFREWLETGTVLSPGQAAERESILRNGRGNLSSKSGDYTGYCDFGTYGELMSWNPRGYHRYDFETDEYFMAIWHRGGYFNMKIALKEGAAKNPLSAWFDAVNHAYHFDSALKDGLQSHYENEMPLGYVSEEQKEVIFGALTKAGWDLETNAVETRLPVRVRVGDGRKVPPLSEKDTVSRHIGHQESKHD
;
A
#
# COMPACT_ATOMS: atom_id res chain seq x y z
N MET A 1 16.41 36.10 38.51
CA MET A 1 17.28 35.25 37.68
C MET A 1 16.50 33.97 37.36
N SER A 2 15.85 33.92 36.19
CA SER A 2 15.29 32.67 35.66
C SER A 2 16.47 31.71 35.49
N THR A 3 16.51 30.61 36.23
CA THR A 3 17.61 29.66 36.07
C THR A 3 17.31 28.80 34.85
N ASP A 4 18.07 29.00 33.77
CA ASP A 4 18.08 28.21 32.52
C ASP A 4 18.63 26.78 32.74
N LYS A 5 18.38 26.20 33.91
CA LYS A 5 18.96 24.93 34.33
C LYS A 5 18.28 23.78 33.60
N VAL A 6 19.03 23.17 32.69
CA VAL A 6 18.63 21.95 32.00
C VAL A 6 19.02 20.73 32.85
N TYR A 7 18.02 19.94 33.23
CA TYR A 7 18.22 18.65 33.89
C TYR A 7 18.37 17.58 32.82
N ARG A 8 19.33 16.65 32.98
CA ARG A 8 19.58 15.59 32.01
C ARG A 8 20.04 14.29 32.68
N ALA A 9 19.64 13.17 32.10
CA ALA A 9 20.18 11.84 32.42
C ALA A 9 20.36 11.04 31.14
N SER A 10 21.45 10.29 31.07
CA SER A 10 21.77 9.41 29.94
C SER A 10 21.95 7.99 30.45
N THR A 11 21.46 7.01 29.71
CA THR A 11 21.66 5.59 30.01
C THR A 11 21.72 4.78 28.73
N THR A 12 22.36 3.62 28.80
CA THR A 12 22.26 2.61 27.77
C THR A 12 21.33 1.49 28.23
N ALA A 13 20.65 0.83 27.27
CA ALA A 13 19.93 -0.40 27.52
C ALA A 13 20.31 -1.49 26.50
N PRO A 14 20.34 -2.76 26.93
CA PRO A 14 20.69 -3.88 26.08
C PRO A 14 19.52 -4.38 25.21
N VAL A 15 19.88 -5.05 24.13
CA VAL A 15 18.97 -5.95 23.40
C VAL A 15 18.81 -7.26 24.20
N ASN A 16 17.62 -7.84 24.18
CA ASN A 16 17.38 -9.21 24.66
C ASN A 16 16.81 -10.07 23.53
N ILE A 17 17.13 -11.36 23.52
CA ILE A 17 16.60 -12.33 22.56
C ILE A 17 15.85 -13.41 23.31
N ALA A 18 14.60 -13.65 22.92
CA ALA A 18 13.74 -14.62 23.58
C ALA A 18 14.14 -16.06 23.22
N VAL A 19 14.30 -16.91 24.23
CA VAL A 19 14.50 -18.36 24.10
C VAL A 19 13.20 -19.13 24.36
N VAL A 20 12.28 -18.52 25.12
CA VAL A 20 10.85 -18.87 25.15
C VAL A 20 10.07 -17.66 24.68
N LYS A 21 9.35 -17.81 23.56
CA LYS A 21 8.83 -16.68 22.76
C LYS A 21 7.56 -16.07 23.34
N TYR A 22 7.58 -14.74 23.39
CA TYR A 22 6.38 -13.93 23.51
C TYR A 22 5.71 -13.76 22.14
N TRP A 23 4.48 -14.24 22.01
CA TRP A 23 3.65 -14.02 20.83
C TRP A 23 2.17 -14.07 21.23
N GLY A 24 1.46 -12.95 21.07
CA GLY A 24 0.03 -12.81 21.38
C GLY A 24 -0.23 -11.98 22.63
N LYS A 25 -1.28 -11.15 22.59
CA LYS A 25 -1.72 -10.32 23.71
C LYS A 25 -3.14 -10.69 24.12
N ARG A 26 -3.33 -10.95 25.42
CA ARG A 26 -4.66 -11.02 26.03
C ARG A 26 -5.25 -9.62 26.25
N ASP A 27 -4.40 -8.61 26.47
CA ASP A 27 -4.79 -7.21 26.52
C ASP A 27 -3.81 -6.35 25.71
N ALA A 28 -4.32 -5.73 24.65
CA ALA A 28 -3.51 -4.90 23.75
C ALA A 28 -3.22 -3.49 24.31
N LYS A 29 -4.06 -2.96 25.21
CA LYS A 29 -3.93 -1.63 25.81
C LYS A 29 -2.86 -1.63 26.89
N LEU A 30 -2.86 -2.64 27.75
CA LEU A 30 -1.90 -2.82 28.84
C LEU A 30 -0.65 -3.62 28.41
N ASN A 31 -0.63 -4.13 27.17
CA ASN A 31 0.38 -5.07 26.65
C ASN A 31 0.54 -6.31 27.54
N LEU A 32 -0.56 -6.95 27.92
CA LEU A 32 -0.52 -8.20 28.69
C LEU A 32 -0.42 -9.39 27.76
N PRO A 33 0.53 -10.32 27.98
CA PRO A 33 0.80 -11.40 27.05
C PRO A 33 -0.17 -12.57 27.29
N THR A 34 -0.33 -13.42 26.28
CA THR A 34 -1.07 -14.69 26.41
C THR A 34 -0.30 -15.76 27.18
N ASN A 35 1.02 -15.63 27.26
CA ASN A 35 1.92 -16.55 27.94
C ASN A 35 3.16 -15.82 28.48
N SER A 36 3.81 -16.39 29.49
CA SER A 36 5.11 -15.91 29.96
C SER A 36 6.19 -16.13 28.89
N SER A 37 7.31 -15.42 29.02
CA SER A 37 8.45 -15.55 28.08
C SER A 37 9.78 -15.41 28.82
N LEU A 38 10.86 -15.96 28.24
CA LEU A 38 12.19 -15.91 28.82
C LEU A 38 13.20 -15.49 27.74
N SER A 39 14.13 -14.60 28.09
CA SER A 39 15.17 -14.10 27.19
C SER A 39 16.55 -14.06 27.82
N VAL A 40 17.57 -14.08 26.96
CA VAL A 40 18.96 -13.76 27.33
C VAL A 40 19.26 -12.31 26.92
N THR A 41 19.75 -11.53 27.86
CA THR A 41 20.21 -10.15 27.63
C THR A 41 21.60 -10.16 27.00
N LEU A 42 21.76 -9.46 25.86
CA LEU A 42 23.02 -9.37 25.14
C LEU A 42 23.94 -8.28 25.71
N SER A 43 25.25 -8.42 25.48
CA SER A 43 26.25 -7.47 25.94
C SER A 43 26.07 -6.08 25.32
N GLN A 44 26.03 -5.05 26.17
CA GLN A 44 25.99 -3.64 25.75
C GLN A 44 27.31 -3.16 25.14
N ALA A 45 28.40 -3.94 25.26
CA ALA A 45 29.64 -3.70 24.53
C ALA A 45 29.42 -3.87 23.02
N ASP A 46 28.50 -4.76 22.64
CA ASP A 46 28.20 -5.07 21.24
C ASP A 46 26.95 -4.36 20.73
N LEU A 47 25.82 -4.53 21.42
CA LEU A 47 24.51 -4.04 20.98
C LEU A 47 23.84 -3.26 22.09
N ARG A 48 23.61 -1.97 21.87
CA ARG A 48 22.97 -1.07 22.84
C ARG A 48 22.18 0.05 22.18
N THR A 49 21.15 0.48 22.90
CA THR A 49 20.49 1.77 22.66
C THR A 49 20.98 2.76 23.71
N LEU A 50 21.48 3.92 23.28
CA LEU A 50 21.76 5.05 24.16
C LEU A 50 20.59 6.02 24.10
N THR A 51 20.03 6.38 25.26
CA THR A 51 19.01 7.43 25.36
C THR A 51 19.45 8.48 26.36
N THR A 52 19.34 9.74 25.96
CA THR A 52 19.46 10.91 26.82
C THR A 52 18.10 11.56 26.96
N ALA A 53 17.63 11.69 28.20
CA ALA A 53 16.42 12.43 28.54
C ALA A 53 16.82 13.76 29.19
N SER A 54 16.14 14.84 28.82
CA SER A 54 16.34 16.15 29.43
C SER A 54 15.04 16.92 29.60
N CYS A 55 14.95 17.78 30.61
CA CYS A 55 13.85 18.70 30.81
C CYS A 55 14.33 20.04 31.39
N SER A 56 13.58 21.10 31.11
CA SER A 56 13.88 22.46 31.60
C SER A 56 12.62 23.30 31.61
N ALA A 57 12.56 24.26 32.54
CA ALA A 57 11.55 25.32 32.52
C ALA A 57 11.72 26.27 31.31
N SER A 58 12.92 26.33 30.73
CA SER A 58 13.22 27.17 29.55
C SER A 58 12.76 26.56 28.22
N PHE A 59 12.34 25.28 28.20
CA PHE A 59 11.81 24.67 26.99
C PHE A 59 10.38 25.18 26.73
N PRO A 60 10.04 25.62 25.50
CA PRO A 60 8.71 26.15 25.20
C PRO A 60 7.62 25.11 25.42
N ALA A 61 6.69 25.37 26.33
CA ALA A 61 5.58 24.46 26.60
C ALA A 61 4.69 24.20 25.36
N SER A 62 4.61 25.18 24.45
CA SER A 62 3.89 25.07 23.17
C SER A 62 4.45 24.01 22.23
N GLU A 63 5.70 23.60 22.40
CA GLU A 63 6.35 22.57 21.59
C GLU A 63 6.21 21.16 22.18
N GLY A 64 5.73 21.02 23.42
CA GLY A 64 5.53 19.75 24.09
C GLY A 64 6.80 18.89 24.21
N ASP A 65 6.58 17.58 24.41
CA ASP A 65 7.65 16.60 24.45
C ASP A 65 8.15 16.29 23.03
N SER A 66 9.44 15.98 22.87
CA SER A 66 9.99 15.55 21.57
C SER A 66 11.01 14.42 21.69
N LEU A 67 11.17 13.67 20.59
CA LEU A 67 12.17 12.60 20.45
C LEU A 67 12.92 12.75 19.13
N LEU A 68 14.25 12.75 19.20
CA LEU A 68 15.12 12.47 18.06
C LEU A 68 15.61 11.02 18.14
N LEU A 69 15.37 10.23 17.10
CA LEU A 69 15.81 8.84 16.99
C LEU A 69 16.80 8.70 15.83
N ASN A 70 18.06 8.39 16.14
CA ASN A 70 19.17 8.31 15.17
C ASN A 70 19.32 9.58 14.31
N GLY A 71 19.16 10.75 14.92
CA GLY A 71 19.29 12.05 14.26
C GLY A 71 18.00 12.60 13.63
N GLU A 72 16.96 11.78 13.49
CA GLU A 72 15.69 12.19 12.86
C GLU A 72 14.57 12.41 13.89
N PRO A 73 13.70 13.42 13.71
CA PRO A 73 12.51 13.58 14.53
C PRO A 73 11.60 12.35 14.46
N SER A 74 11.16 11.85 15.62
CA SER A 74 10.22 10.73 15.74
C SER A 74 8.94 11.16 16.43
N ASP A 75 7.80 10.74 15.88
CA ASP A 75 6.51 10.98 16.51
C ASP A 75 6.39 10.22 17.84
N ILE A 76 6.00 10.94 18.89
CA ILE A 76 5.76 10.42 20.23
C ILE A 76 4.32 10.61 20.71
N SER A 77 3.43 11.12 19.85
CA SER A 77 2.00 11.27 20.16
C SER A 77 1.28 9.92 20.29
N GLY A 78 1.91 8.84 19.82
CA GLY A 78 1.39 7.47 19.92
C GLY A 78 1.12 7.02 21.36
N ALA A 79 0.01 6.29 21.53
CA ALA A 79 -0.50 5.86 22.84
C ALA A 79 0.53 5.11 23.71
N ARG A 80 1.45 4.34 23.11
CA ARG A 80 2.47 3.56 23.81
C ARG A 80 3.49 4.44 24.52
N THR A 81 4.03 5.44 23.82
CA THR A 81 5.01 6.38 24.36
C THR A 81 4.36 7.28 25.39
N GLN A 82 3.17 7.79 25.08
CA GLN A 82 2.39 8.62 26.02
C GLN A 82 2.03 7.86 27.29
N ALA A 83 1.72 6.56 27.23
CA ALA A 83 1.48 5.76 28.41
C ALA A 83 2.73 5.67 29.33
N CYS A 84 3.91 5.43 28.75
CA CYS A 84 5.16 5.40 29.51
C CYS A 84 5.46 6.74 30.18
N LEU A 85 5.41 7.84 29.40
CA LEU A 85 5.72 9.17 29.90
C LEU A 85 4.75 9.64 30.97
N ARG A 86 3.45 9.35 30.81
CA ARG A 86 2.43 9.66 31.81
C ARG A 86 2.70 8.96 33.13
N GLU A 87 2.96 7.65 33.10
CA GLU A 87 3.23 6.88 34.32
C GLU A 87 4.51 7.37 35.04
N LEU A 88 5.57 7.68 34.28
CA LEU A 88 6.81 8.23 34.83
C LEU A 88 6.60 9.62 35.44
N ARG A 89 5.83 10.49 34.78
CA ARG A 89 5.45 11.82 35.31
C ARG A 89 4.60 11.69 36.57
N THR A 90 3.64 10.77 36.60
CA THR A 90 2.81 10.52 37.79
C THR A 90 3.65 10.12 38.99
N ARG A 91 4.63 9.21 38.82
CA ARG A 91 5.57 8.83 39.89
C ARG A 91 6.44 10.00 40.34
N ARG A 92 6.95 10.81 39.40
CA ARG A 92 7.72 12.01 39.73
C ARG A 92 6.88 13.05 40.48
N ALA A 93 5.66 13.30 40.04
CA ALA A 93 4.74 14.24 40.68
C ALA A 93 4.41 13.82 42.12
N ALA A 94 4.30 12.52 42.40
CA ALA A 94 4.12 12.01 43.76
C ALA A 94 5.33 12.32 44.67
N LEU A 95 6.56 12.19 44.17
CA LEU A 95 7.76 12.60 44.91
C LEU A 95 7.77 14.11 45.18
N GLU A 96 7.45 14.92 44.16
CA GLU A 96 7.39 16.38 44.25
C GLU A 96 6.26 16.90 45.16
N ALA A 97 5.20 16.11 45.36
CA ALA A 97 4.11 16.40 46.28
C ALA A 97 4.49 16.05 47.73
N ALA A 98 5.28 14.98 47.92
CA ALA A 98 5.78 14.57 49.22
C ALA A 98 6.92 15.46 49.74
N ASP A 99 7.72 16.06 48.83
CA ASP A 99 8.81 16.97 49.17
C ASP A 99 8.76 18.23 48.28
N ALA A 100 8.32 19.34 48.88
CA ALA A 100 8.17 20.63 48.20
C ALA A 100 9.51 21.28 47.82
N SER A 101 10.64 20.81 48.35
CA SER A 101 11.97 21.31 47.99
C SER A 101 12.45 20.81 46.62
N LEU A 102 11.83 19.74 46.10
CA LEU A 102 12.19 19.16 44.81
C LEU A 102 11.75 20.04 43.63
N PRO A 103 12.58 20.14 42.57
CA PRO A 103 12.19 20.82 41.34
C PRO A 103 11.00 20.12 40.68
N LYS A 104 10.08 20.89 40.10
CA LYS A 104 8.86 20.41 39.44
C LYS A 104 9.13 19.85 38.03
N LEU A 105 10.03 18.86 37.96
CA LEU A 105 10.44 18.22 36.71
C LEU A 105 9.29 17.50 36.00
N SER A 106 8.27 17.03 36.74
CA SER A 106 7.08 16.37 36.18
C SER A 106 6.25 17.27 35.26
N THR A 107 6.37 18.60 35.38
CA THR A 107 5.60 19.58 34.58
C THR A 107 6.38 20.11 33.39
N TYR A 108 7.70 19.92 33.35
CA TYR A 108 8.55 20.44 32.28
C TYR A 108 8.41 19.61 30.99
N PRO A 109 8.57 20.24 29.81
CA PRO A 109 8.70 19.50 28.55
C PRO A 109 9.94 18.61 28.54
N LEU A 110 9.81 17.41 27.98
CA LEU A 110 10.90 16.44 27.79
C LEU A 110 11.50 16.56 26.39
N ARG A 111 12.83 16.60 26.31
CA ARG A 111 13.59 16.44 25.07
C ARG A 111 14.38 15.14 25.17
N LEU A 112 14.01 14.18 24.34
CA LEU A 112 14.59 12.84 24.29
C LEU A 112 15.48 12.72 23.03
N VAL A 113 16.68 12.19 23.19
CA VAL A 113 17.57 11.85 22.08
C VAL A 113 18.00 10.41 22.25
N SER A 114 17.75 9.58 21.25
CA SER A 114 18.05 8.15 21.29
C SER A 114 18.80 7.71 20.04
N GLU A 115 19.79 6.84 20.22
CA GLU A 115 20.58 6.25 19.14
C GLU A 115 20.83 4.76 19.37
N ASN A 116 20.86 3.97 18.30
CA ASN A 116 21.23 2.56 18.33
C ASN A 116 22.57 2.37 17.61
N ASN A 117 23.46 1.55 18.16
CA ASN A 117 24.70 1.16 17.46
C ASN A 117 24.50 -0.05 16.52
N PHE A 118 23.26 -0.40 16.21
CA PHE A 118 22.86 -1.47 15.30
C PHE A 118 21.71 -1.01 14.40
N PRO A 119 21.53 -1.60 13.20
CA PRO A 119 20.51 -1.15 12.28
C PRO A 119 19.10 -1.33 12.86
N THR A 120 18.33 -0.24 12.95
CA THR A 120 16.99 -0.21 13.54
C THR A 120 16.01 -1.20 12.89
N ALA A 121 16.21 -1.54 11.61
CA ALA A 121 15.38 -2.45 10.83
C ALA A 121 15.87 -3.92 10.78
N ALA A 122 17.04 -4.25 11.37
CA ALA A 122 17.60 -5.60 11.33
C ALA A 122 16.88 -6.63 12.22
N GLY A 123 15.66 -6.37 12.68
CA GLY A 123 14.87 -7.35 13.44
C GLY A 123 15.42 -7.72 14.83
N LEU A 124 16.49 -7.08 15.31
CA LEU A 124 17.16 -7.33 16.60
C LEU A 124 16.46 -6.68 17.80
N ALA A 125 15.13 -6.77 17.87
CA ALA A 125 14.33 -6.21 18.95
C ALA A 125 14.62 -4.71 19.28
N SER A 126 14.88 -3.88 18.27
CA SER A 126 15.21 -2.45 18.42
C SER A 126 14.20 -1.66 19.27
N SER A 127 12.91 -1.98 19.17
CA SER A 127 11.88 -1.35 20.00
C SER A 127 11.99 -1.73 21.49
N ALA A 128 12.42 -2.95 21.80
CA ALA A 128 12.55 -3.41 23.18
C ALA A 128 13.67 -2.65 23.90
N ALA A 129 14.86 -2.60 23.29
CA ALA A 129 15.99 -1.83 23.82
C ALA A 129 15.68 -0.32 23.88
N GLY A 130 15.00 0.22 22.86
CA GLY A 130 14.59 1.63 22.82
C GLY A 130 13.64 2.04 23.95
N PHE A 131 12.56 1.30 24.18
CA PHE A 131 11.64 1.60 25.27
C PHE A 131 12.26 1.36 26.66
N ALA A 132 13.12 0.35 26.80
CA ALA A 132 13.86 0.13 28.04
C ALA A 132 14.82 1.29 28.35
N ALA A 133 15.58 1.76 27.35
CA ALA A 133 16.48 2.91 27.48
C ALA A 133 15.71 4.19 27.78
N LEU A 134 14.58 4.43 27.11
CA LEU A 134 13.71 5.59 27.37
C LEU A 134 13.18 5.59 28.80
N VAL A 135 12.57 4.48 29.24
CA VAL A 135 12.00 4.37 30.59
C VAL A 135 13.10 4.54 31.63
N ARG A 136 14.26 3.91 31.44
CA ARG A 136 15.38 4.04 32.38
C ARG A 136 15.98 5.45 32.39
N ALA A 137 16.14 6.09 31.23
CA ALA A 137 16.68 7.46 31.14
C ALA A 137 15.79 8.47 31.85
N VAL A 138 14.47 8.38 31.61
CA VAL A 138 13.49 9.27 32.24
C VAL A 138 13.35 8.96 33.74
N ALA A 139 13.36 7.69 34.14
CA ALA A 139 13.37 7.32 35.55
C ALA A 139 14.61 7.85 36.30
N ASN A 140 15.79 7.78 35.67
CA ASN A 140 17.02 8.37 36.20
C ASN A 140 16.92 9.91 36.28
N LEU A 141 16.40 10.57 35.23
CA LEU A 141 16.17 12.02 35.21
C LEU A 141 15.24 12.48 36.34
N TYR A 142 14.21 11.68 36.62
CA TYR A 142 13.22 11.94 37.66
C TYR A 142 13.62 11.43 39.05
N GLU A 143 14.80 10.82 39.18
CA GLU A 143 15.31 10.26 40.43
C GLU A 143 14.32 9.29 41.10
N LEU A 144 13.63 8.50 40.28
CA LEU A 144 12.65 7.53 40.75
C LEU A 144 13.33 6.41 41.54
N LYS A 145 12.73 6.02 42.67
CA LYS A 145 13.24 4.95 43.56
C LYS A 145 12.75 3.55 43.17
N ASP A 146 12.04 3.45 42.04
CA ASP A 146 11.45 2.23 41.53
C ASP A 146 12.52 1.19 41.19
N THR A 147 12.26 -0.05 41.58
CA THR A 147 13.11 -1.20 41.21
C THR A 147 13.02 -1.47 39.71
N PRO A 148 13.99 -2.18 39.10
CA PRO A 148 13.87 -2.60 37.70
C PRO A 148 12.57 -3.37 37.41
N SER A 149 12.08 -4.18 38.36
CA SER A 149 10.80 -4.89 38.26
C SER A 149 9.62 -3.92 38.16
N GLU A 150 9.61 -2.87 38.99
CA GLU A 150 8.57 -1.84 38.97
C GLU A 150 8.59 -1.03 37.66
N LEU A 151 9.77 -0.61 37.22
CA LEU A 151 9.96 0.06 35.94
C LEU A 151 9.58 -0.83 34.75
N SER A 152 9.68 -2.15 34.90
CA SER A 152 9.35 -3.11 33.83
C SER A 152 7.86 -3.06 33.46
N LYS A 153 6.97 -2.75 34.41
CA LYS A 153 5.54 -2.55 34.16
C LYS A 153 5.28 -1.35 33.24
N ILE A 154 6.11 -0.31 33.36
CA ILE A 154 6.06 0.87 32.48
C ILE A 154 6.60 0.51 31.10
N ALA A 155 7.79 -0.09 31.03
CA ALA A 155 8.42 -0.47 29.77
C ALA A 155 7.54 -1.41 28.94
N ARG A 156 6.83 -2.35 29.61
CA ARG A 156 5.84 -3.26 29.00
C ARG A 156 4.78 -2.50 28.21
N GLN A 157 4.23 -1.40 28.74
CA GLN A 157 3.19 -0.61 28.05
C GLN A 157 3.70 0.08 26.79
N GLY A 158 4.99 0.43 26.75
CA GLY A 158 5.65 0.95 25.55
C GLY A 158 5.85 -0.13 24.49
N SER A 159 6.53 -1.20 24.88
CA SER A 159 6.77 -2.39 24.06
C SER A 159 6.88 -3.59 24.99
N GLY A 160 6.00 -4.59 24.84
CA GLY A 160 5.90 -5.72 25.78
C GLY A 160 7.24 -6.32 26.19
N SER A 161 8.08 -6.70 25.23
CA SER A 161 9.41 -7.30 25.47
C SER A 161 10.46 -6.33 26.02
N ALA A 162 10.22 -5.01 26.06
CA ALA A 162 11.12 -4.04 26.66
C ALA A 162 11.27 -4.26 28.18
N CYS A 163 10.26 -4.82 28.84
CA CYS A 163 10.31 -5.12 30.27
C CYS A 163 11.53 -5.99 30.63
N ARG A 164 11.89 -6.95 29.76
CA ARG A 164 13.02 -7.85 29.99
C ARG A 164 14.38 -7.18 29.80
N SER A 165 14.46 -6.09 29.03
CA SER A 165 15.69 -5.33 28.82
C SER A 165 16.07 -4.42 30.00
N LEU A 166 15.30 -4.42 31.09
CA LEU A 166 15.67 -3.71 32.33
C LEU A 166 16.61 -4.51 33.24
N PHE A 167 16.90 -5.76 32.89
CA PHE A 167 17.77 -6.66 33.65
C PHE A 167 18.89 -7.24 32.75
N GLY A 168 20.01 -7.60 33.38
CA GLY A 168 21.07 -8.39 32.76
C GLY A 168 20.82 -9.90 32.91
N GLY A 169 21.62 -10.71 32.21
CA GLY A 169 21.58 -12.17 32.33
C GLY A 169 20.36 -12.81 31.68
N TYR A 170 19.65 -13.63 32.45
CA TYR A 170 18.49 -14.42 32.02
C TYR A 170 17.24 -13.85 32.68
N VAL A 171 16.25 -13.47 31.87
CA VAL A 171 15.14 -12.63 32.32
C VAL A 171 13.82 -13.23 31.87
N ALA A 172 12.92 -13.47 32.82
CA ALA A 172 11.55 -13.87 32.55
C ALA A 172 10.65 -12.63 32.51
N TRP A 173 9.65 -12.66 31.64
CA TRP A 173 8.47 -11.82 31.73
C TRP A 173 7.31 -12.71 32.15
N ARG A 174 6.85 -12.52 33.38
CA ARG A 174 5.69 -13.21 33.93
C ARG A 174 4.43 -12.64 33.33
N MET A 175 3.56 -13.52 32.82
CA MET A 175 2.32 -13.06 32.18
C MET A 175 1.38 -12.36 33.17
N GLY A 176 1.40 -12.74 34.44
CA GLY A 176 0.47 -12.25 35.46
C GLY A 176 -0.96 -12.74 35.20
N ASP A 177 -1.78 -12.73 36.25
CA ASP A 177 -3.16 -13.20 36.24
C ASP A 177 -4.15 -12.06 36.51
N LYS A 178 -3.68 -10.90 37.01
CA LYS A 178 -4.54 -9.74 37.26
C LYS A 178 -4.87 -8.98 35.97
N GLU A 179 -6.12 -8.53 35.87
CA GLU A 179 -6.62 -7.75 34.73
C GLU A 179 -5.98 -6.36 34.65
N ASP A 180 -5.63 -5.76 35.80
CA ASP A 180 -4.93 -4.47 35.85
C ASP A 180 -3.45 -4.56 35.43
N GLY A 181 -2.94 -5.79 35.27
CA GLY A 181 -1.57 -6.06 34.87
C GLY A 181 -0.52 -5.69 35.92
N THR A 182 -0.90 -5.51 37.19
CA THR A 182 0.04 -5.12 38.26
C THR A 182 1.07 -6.20 38.60
N ASP A 183 0.78 -7.46 38.25
CA ASP A 183 1.63 -8.63 38.44
C ASP A 183 2.32 -9.11 37.14
N SER A 184 2.03 -8.50 35.99
CA SER A 184 2.69 -8.79 34.72
C SER A 184 3.99 -7.98 34.59
N MET A 185 5.08 -8.49 35.14
CA MET A 185 6.37 -7.80 35.21
C MET A 185 7.53 -8.73 34.84
N ALA A 186 8.70 -8.13 34.62
CA ALA A 186 9.93 -8.87 34.40
C ALA A 186 10.67 -9.13 35.71
N ASP A 187 11.19 -10.34 35.87
CA ASP A 187 12.05 -10.78 36.96
C ASP A 187 13.31 -11.45 36.41
N GLN A 188 14.39 -11.32 37.16
CA GLN A 188 15.67 -11.91 36.80
C GLN A 188 15.72 -13.36 37.27
N VAL A 189 15.86 -14.30 36.32
CA VAL A 189 16.01 -15.73 36.59
C VAL A 189 17.43 -16.04 37.05
N ALA A 190 18.43 -15.44 36.38
CA ALA A 190 19.82 -15.56 36.75
C ALA A 190 20.62 -14.35 36.26
N GLU A 191 21.61 -13.93 37.05
CA GLU A 191 22.57 -12.90 36.66
C GLU A 191 23.44 -13.36 35.48
N ALA A 192 24.03 -12.41 34.74
CA ALA A 192 24.94 -12.76 33.64
C ALA A 192 26.15 -13.58 34.13
N ALA A 193 26.63 -13.28 35.34
CA ALA A 193 27.73 -14.01 35.99
C ALA A 193 27.37 -15.47 36.35
N HIS A 194 26.09 -15.83 36.35
CA HIS A 194 25.67 -17.21 36.59
C HIS A 194 26.10 -18.13 35.46
N TRP A 195 26.13 -17.68 34.20
CA TRP A 195 26.54 -18.51 33.08
C TRP A 195 27.37 -17.69 32.08
N PRO A 196 28.61 -17.35 32.44
CA PRO A 196 29.44 -16.39 31.71
C PRO A 196 29.95 -16.93 30.37
N ASP A 197 29.94 -18.26 30.18
CA ASP A 197 30.42 -18.91 28.96
C ASP A 197 29.41 -18.87 27.81
N MET A 198 28.17 -18.42 28.06
CA MET A 198 27.16 -18.29 27.02
C MET A 198 27.56 -17.24 25.99
N ARG A 199 27.50 -17.58 24.71
CA ARG A 199 27.80 -16.71 23.57
C ARG A 199 26.64 -16.75 22.58
N ALA A 200 26.52 -15.70 21.77
CA ALA A 200 25.52 -15.62 20.71
C ALA A 200 26.16 -15.13 19.40
N LEU A 201 25.88 -15.83 18.30
CA LEU A 201 26.20 -15.42 16.93
C LEU A 201 24.90 -14.99 16.25
N ILE A 202 24.90 -13.80 15.64
CA ILE A 202 23.73 -13.27 14.95
C ILE A 202 24.01 -13.25 13.45
N LEU A 203 23.24 -14.03 12.68
CA LEU A 203 23.29 -14.04 11.22
C LEU A 203 22.24 -13.07 10.69
N VAL A 204 22.69 -11.90 10.22
CA VAL A 204 21.82 -10.88 9.63
C VAL A 204 21.54 -11.23 8.17
N VAL A 205 20.41 -11.89 7.94
CA VAL A 205 19.92 -12.32 6.62
C VAL A 205 19.33 -11.14 5.84
N SER A 206 18.60 -10.25 6.51
CA SER A 206 18.06 -9.04 5.89
C SER A 206 17.92 -7.91 6.92
N ALA A 207 18.19 -6.68 6.47
CA ALA A 207 17.89 -5.44 7.18
C ALA A 207 16.64 -4.73 6.62
N ALA A 208 15.90 -5.37 5.70
CA ALA A 208 14.69 -4.78 5.11
C ALA A 208 13.54 -4.71 6.12
N LYS A 209 12.66 -3.72 5.93
CA LYS A 209 11.47 -3.54 6.77
C LYS A 209 10.58 -4.78 6.69
N LYS A 210 10.14 -5.27 7.85
CA LYS A 210 9.28 -6.46 7.98
C LYS A 210 8.00 -6.30 7.16
N GLY A 211 7.61 -7.34 6.41
CA GLY A 211 6.34 -7.35 5.67
C GLY A 211 5.11 -7.25 6.59
N VAL A 212 5.07 -8.05 7.66
CA VAL A 212 4.03 -8.01 8.70
C VAL A 212 4.64 -7.59 10.04
N SER A 213 4.15 -6.51 10.64
CA SER A 213 4.62 -6.06 11.95
C SER A 213 4.28 -7.08 13.05
N SER A 214 5.15 -7.22 14.05
CA SER A 214 4.93 -8.17 15.15
C SER A 214 3.60 -7.95 15.89
N SER A 215 3.19 -6.70 16.11
CA SER A 215 1.94 -6.38 16.82
C SER A 215 0.70 -6.82 16.05
N SER A 216 0.65 -6.59 14.74
CA SER A 216 -0.48 -7.01 13.91
C SER A 216 -0.47 -8.52 13.71
N GLY A 217 0.70 -9.09 13.42
CA GLY A 217 0.85 -10.53 13.21
C GLY A 217 0.43 -11.34 14.43
N MET A 218 0.84 -10.93 15.63
CA MET A 218 0.53 -11.70 16.84
C MET A 218 -0.96 -11.68 17.20
N GLN A 219 -1.66 -10.57 16.97
CA GLN A 219 -3.11 -10.53 17.19
C GLN A 219 -3.87 -11.31 16.12
N GLN A 220 -3.36 -11.35 14.89
CA GLN A 220 -3.92 -12.22 13.85
C GLN A 220 -3.77 -13.70 14.22
N THR A 221 -2.60 -14.10 14.75
CA THR A 221 -2.38 -15.45 15.26
C THR A 221 -3.35 -15.79 16.38
N VAL A 222 -3.50 -14.90 17.37
CA VAL A 222 -4.49 -15.07 18.47
C VAL A 222 -5.90 -15.29 17.92
N ALA A 223 -6.27 -14.56 16.87
CA ALA A 223 -7.61 -14.59 16.31
C ALA A 223 -7.90 -15.80 15.41
N THR A 224 -6.89 -16.40 14.79
CA THR A 224 -7.11 -17.33 13.65
C THR A 224 -6.36 -18.65 13.71
N SER A 225 -5.27 -18.77 14.47
CA SER A 225 -4.49 -20.01 14.53
C SER A 225 -5.16 -21.05 15.42
N GLY A 226 -5.47 -22.22 14.87
CA GLY A 226 -5.97 -23.38 15.61
C GLY A 226 -4.93 -24.02 16.53
N LEU A 227 -3.64 -23.92 16.20
CA LEU A 227 -2.54 -24.45 17.01
C LEU A 227 -2.17 -23.55 18.21
N PHE A 228 -2.52 -22.27 18.15
CA PHE A 228 -2.03 -21.28 19.11
C PHE A 228 -2.54 -21.51 20.54
N GLN A 229 -3.77 -22.01 20.71
CA GLN A 229 -4.32 -22.31 22.05
C GLN A 229 -3.50 -23.39 22.77
N GLN A 230 -3.18 -24.49 22.09
CA GLN A 230 -2.34 -25.56 22.68
C GLN A 230 -0.94 -25.05 23.06
N ARG A 231 -0.39 -24.12 22.25
CA ARG A 231 0.90 -23.50 22.54
C ARG A 231 0.86 -22.75 23.87
N ILE A 232 -0.13 -21.87 24.08
CA ILE A 232 -0.16 -20.98 25.25
C ILE A 232 -0.61 -21.68 26.54
N THR A 233 -1.43 -22.73 26.46
CA THR A 233 -1.96 -23.42 27.65
C THR A 233 -1.07 -24.55 28.15
N THR A 234 -0.33 -25.21 27.26
CA THR A 234 0.44 -26.42 27.60
C THR A 234 1.92 -26.26 27.30
N VAL A 235 2.27 -25.94 26.04
CA VAL A 235 3.66 -25.97 25.58
C VAL A 235 4.53 -24.90 26.27
N VAL A 236 4.07 -23.65 26.32
CA VAL A 236 4.87 -22.56 26.89
C VAL A 236 5.06 -22.71 28.41
N PRO A 237 4.03 -23.03 29.22
CA PRO A 237 4.24 -23.28 30.65
C PRO A 237 5.30 -24.36 30.95
N GLU A 238 5.27 -25.48 30.22
CA GLU A 238 6.27 -26.56 30.34
C GLU A 238 7.67 -26.08 29.90
N ASN A 239 7.76 -25.36 28.79
CA ASN A 239 9.01 -24.80 28.30
C ASN A 239 9.61 -23.76 29.25
N MET A 240 8.79 -22.92 29.90
CA MET A 240 9.26 -21.97 30.91
C MET A 240 9.90 -22.70 32.10
N ALA A 241 9.21 -23.69 32.67
CA ALA A 241 9.74 -24.47 33.79
C ALA A 241 11.03 -25.22 33.43
N THR A 242 11.05 -25.84 32.25
CA THR A 242 12.22 -26.59 31.75
C THR A 242 13.40 -25.66 31.47
N MET A 243 13.15 -24.49 30.88
CA MET A 243 14.18 -23.49 30.58
C MET A 243 14.78 -22.89 31.85
N GLU A 244 13.96 -22.53 32.84
CA GLU A 244 14.45 -22.01 34.12
C GLU A 244 15.33 -23.04 34.84
N LYS A 245 14.94 -24.32 34.83
CA LYS A 245 15.76 -25.41 35.35
C LYS A 245 17.08 -25.55 34.58
N ALA A 246 17.03 -25.56 33.25
CA ALA A 246 18.23 -25.67 32.41
C ALA A 246 19.21 -24.51 32.66
N ILE A 247 18.71 -23.30 32.86
CA ILE A 247 19.53 -22.14 33.22
C ILE A 247 20.13 -22.31 34.62
N ALA A 248 19.33 -22.71 35.61
CA ALA A 248 19.80 -22.94 36.97
C ALA A 248 20.93 -23.98 37.03
N GLU A 249 20.79 -25.07 36.27
CA GLU A 249 21.74 -26.19 36.22
C GLU A 249 22.87 -26.01 35.19
N ARG A 250 22.84 -24.95 34.38
CA ARG A 250 23.75 -24.71 33.23
C ARG A 250 23.76 -25.88 32.24
N ASP A 251 22.61 -26.52 32.06
CA ASP A 251 22.40 -27.60 31.11
C ASP A 251 22.18 -27.01 29.71
N PHE A 252 23.27 -26.92 28.94
CA PHE A 252 23.23 -26.37 27.59
C PHE A 252 22.41 -27.23 26.64
N GLU A 253 22.42 -28.55 26.78
CA GLU A 253 21.70 -29.44 25.85
C GLU A 253 20.20 -29.27 26.01
N LYS A 254 19.71 -29.20 27.26
CA LYS A 254 18.31 -28.89 27.52
C LYS A 254 17.93 -27.46 27.14
N PHE A 255 18.80 -26.49 27.42
CA PHE A 255 18.63 -25.11 26.95
C PHE A 255 18.49 -25.05 25.42
N ALA A 256 19.35 -25.76 24.71
CA ALA A 256 19.38 -25.79 23.25
C ALA A 256 18.11 -26.43 22.68
N GLU A 257 17.70 -27.59 23.22
CA GLU A 257 16.49 -28.28 22.81
C GLU A 257 15.26 -27.36 22.95
N VAL A 258 15.05 -26.76 24.12
CA VAL A 258 13.88 -25.91 24.37
C VAL A 258 13.91 -24.65 23.49
N THR A 259 15.08 -24.03 23.33
CA THR A 259 15.25 -22.83 22.50
C THR A 259 14.87 -23.07 21.04
N MET A 260 15.35 -24.18 20.46
CA MET A 260 15.09 -24.53 19.05
C MET A 260 13.63 -24.95 18.86
N ARG A 261 13.10 -25.79 19.76
CA ARG A 261 11.70 -26.25 19.70
C ARG A 261 10.71 -25.11 19.89
N ASP A 262 10.96 -24.19 20.83
CA ASP A 262 10.05 -23.07 21.06
C ASP A 262 10.09 -22.05 19.90
N SER A 263 11.27 -21.82 19.31
CA SER A 263 11.40 -21.04 18.07
C SER A 263 10.56 -21.67 16.95
N ASN A 264 10.68 -22.97 16.71
CA ASN A 264 9.91 -23.67 15.68
C ASN A 264 8.40 -23.62 15.99
N SER A 265 8.00 -23.84 17.24
CA SER A 265 6.60 -23.78 17.67
C SER A 265 5.98 -22.40 17.48
N PHE A 266 6.74 -21.33 17.77
CA PHE A 266 6.32 -19.96 17.45
C PHE A 266 6.05 -19.78 15.94
N HIS A 267 7.02 -20.12 15.07
CA HIS A 267 6.82 -19.97 13.62
C HIS A 267 5.76 -20.91 13.05
N ALA A 268 5.51 -22.06 13.68
CA ALA A 268 4.39 -22.94 13.32
C ALA A 268 3.03 -22.27 13.56
N THR A 269 2.85 -21.58 14.70
CA THR A 269 1.62 -20.81 14.94
C THR A 269 1.47 -19.62 13.98
N CYS A 270 2.59 -19.02 13.54
CA CYS A 270 2.57 -18.03 12.47
C CYS A 270 2.12 -18.61 11.12
N ALA A 271 2.60 -19.81 10.76
CA ALA A 271 2.21 -20.49 9.52
C ALA A 271 0.73 -20.96 9.56
N ASP A 272 0.21 -21.27 10.74
CA ASP A 272 -1.19 -21.67 10.97
C ASP A 272 -2.15 -20.47 11.12
N THR A 273 -1.64 -19.25 11.18
CA THR A 273 -2.45 -18.02 11.15
C THR A 273 -3.13 -17.88 9.78
N TYR A 274 -4.30 -17.24 9.68
CA TYR A 274 -4.95 -16.95 8.39
C TYR A 274 -5.16 -15.44 8.17
N PRO A 275 -4.58 -14.84 7.11
CA PRO A 275 -3.59 -15.42 6.18
C PRO A 275 -2.28 -15.83 6.88
N PRO A 276 -1.52 -16.80 6.32
CA PRO A 276 -0.32 -17.32 6.95
C PRO A 276 0.80 -16.28 7.01
N ILE A 277 1.56 -16.30 8.10
CA ILE A 277 2.68 -15.41 8.35
C ILE A 277 3.98 -16.19 8.21
N PHE A 278 4.82 -15.79 7.25
CA PHE A 278 6.14 -16.39 7.03
C PHE A 278 7.25 -15.36 7.33
N TYR A 279 7.91 -15.53 8.48
CA TYR A 279 9.07 -14.73 8.86
C TYR A 279 10.39 -15.35 8.39
N MET A 280 10.51 -16.67 8.48
CA MET A 280 11.69 -17.42 8.02
C MET A 280 11.68 -17.59 6.50
N ASN A 281 12.84 -17.40 5.89
CA ASN A 281 13.05 -17.65 4.46
C ASN A 281 13.99 -18.84 4.23
N ASP A 282 14.43 -19.06 2.99
CA ASP A 282 15.31 -20.18 2.66
C ASP A 282 16.69 -20.07 3.33
N VAL A 283 17.19 -18.85 3.55
CA VAL A 283 18.46 -18.63 4.28
C VAL A 283 18.27 -18.98 5.76
N SER A 284 17.13 -18.62 6.36
CA SER A 284 16.77 -19.05 7.73
C SER A 284 16.75 -20.57 7.84
N ARG A 285 16.12 -21.26 6.88
CA ARG A 285 16.09 -22.74 6.80
C ARG A 285 17.48 -23.33 6.59
N ALA A 286 18.35 -22.68 5.81
CA ALA A 286 19.73 -23.09 5.64
C ALA A 286 20.53 -22.96 6.96
N ALA A 287 20.30 -21.89 7.73
CA ALA A 287 20.91 -21.73 9.05
C ALA A 287 20.47 -22.81 10.05
N ILE A 288 19.19 -23.21 10.02
CA ILE A 288 18.69 -24.36 10.80
C ILE A 288 19.46 -25.63 10.44
N ARG A 289 19.54 -25.97 9.14
CA ARG A 289 20.25 -27.17 8.66
C ARG A 289 21.73 -27.15 9.04
N ALA A 290 22.37 -25.99 8.99
CA ALA A 290 23.76 -25.84 9.41
C ALA A 290 23.94 -26.13 10.91
N VAL A 291 23.08 -25.58 11.77
CA VAL A 291 23.14 -25.84 13.22
C VAL A 291 22.87 -27.31 13.55
N GLU A 292 21.88 -27.94 12.92
CA GLU A 292 21.62 -29.37 13.09
C GLU A 292 22.83 -30.23 12.66
N THR A 293 23.46 -29.90 11.52
CA THR A 293 24.67 -30.58 11.06
C THR A 293 25.83 -30.41 12.06
N ILE A 294 25.99 -29.20 12.62
CA ILE A 294 27.01 -28.93 13.63
C ILE A 294 26.79 -29.79 14.88
N ASN A 295 25.55 -29.86 15.39
CA ASN A 295 25.20 -30.68 16.54
C ASN A 295 25.40 -32.19 16.27
N GLU A 296 24.95 -32.66 15.11
CA GLU A 296 25.14 -34.06 14.69
C GLU A 296 26.62 -34.44 14.66
N LYS A 297 27.46 -33.62 14.03
CA LYS A 297 28.91 -33.89 13.90
C LYS A 297 29.66 -33.74 15.22
N ALA A 298 29.17 -32.90 16.13
CA ALA A 298 29.71 -32.78 17.48
C ALA A 298 29.27 -33.92 18.42
N GLY A 299 28.24 -34.70 18.04
CA GLY A 299 27.68 -35.80 18.83
C GLY A 299 26.85 -35.38 20.05
N ARG A 300 26.62 -34.07 20.22
CA ARG A 300 25.79 -33.46 21.27
C ARG A 300 25.32 -32.07 20.82
N ALA A 301 24.36 -31.48 21.52
CA ALA A 301 24.01 -30.09 21.26
C ALA A 301 25.15 -29.14 21.69
N VAL A 302 25.77 -28.48 20.71
CA VAL A 302 26.80 -27.43 20.87
C VAL A 302 26.30 -26.06 20.41
N ALA A 303 25.23 -26.03 19.62
CA ALA A 303 24.61 -24.83 19.09
C ALA A 303 23.07 -24.90 19.18
N ALA A 304 22.44 -23.75 19.43
CA ALA A 304 20.99 -23.61 19.47
C ALA A 304 20.53 -22.42 18.66
N TYR A 305 19.77 -22.65 17.59
CA TYR A 305 19.21 -21.57 16.79
C TYR A 305 17.90 -21.04 17.40
N THR A 306 17.63 -19.76 17.17
CA THR A 306 16.33 -19.15 17.45
C THR A 306 16.06 -18.00 16.49
N PHE A 307 14.78 -17.82 16.15
CA PHE A 307 14.32 -16.80 15.21
C PHE A 307 13.19 -16.00 15.83
N ASP A 308 13.28 -14.69 15.79
CA ASP A 308 12.18 -13.78 16.15
C ASP A 308 11.28 -13.53 14.93
N ALA A 309 10.49 -12.45 14.97
CA ALA A 309 9.63 -12.02 13.86
C ALA A 309 10.45 -11.44 12.69
N GLY A 310 11.26 -12.26 12.04
CA GLY A 310 12.10 -11.95 10.88
C GLY A 310 13.03 -13.12 10.50
N PRO A 311 13.81 -12.99 9.42
CA PRO A 311 14.62 -14.09 8.89
C PRO A 311 15.97 -14.28 9.59
N ASN A 312 16.35 -13.39 10.50
CA ASN A 312 17.68 -13.37 11.12
C ASN A 312 17.79 -14.47 12.17
N ALA A 313 18.86 -15.26 12.07
CA ALA A 313 19.14 -16.35 13.02
C ALA A 313 19.97 -15.80 14.18
N VAL A 314 19.58 -16.14 15.41
CA VAL A 314 20.44 -16.01 16.59
C VAL A 314 20.84 -17.42 17.01
N ILE A 315 22.14 -17.66 17.16
CA ILE A 315 22.70 -18.97 17.47
C ILE A 315 23.43 -18.87 18.79
N TYR A 316 22.90 -19.51 19.82
CA TYR A 316 23.55 -19.66 21.11
C TYR A 316 24.54 -20.81 21.10
N TYR A 317 25.66 -20.64 21.78
CA TYR A 317 26.70 -21.66 21.96
C TYR A 317 27.50 -21.34 23.23
N GLN A 318 28.29 -22.29 23.72
CA GLN A 318 29.23 -22.04 24.80
C GLN A 318 30.59 -21.66 24.24
N GLU A 319 31.35 -20.81 24.94
CA GLU A 319 32.67 -20.34 24.51
C GLU A 319 33.63 -21.48 24.13
N LYS A 320 33.60 -22.60 24.84
CA LYS A 320 34.38 -23.81 24.51
C LYS A 320 34.09 -24.40 23.12
N ASP A 321 32.89 -24.16 22.59
CA ASP A 321 32.40 -24.67 21.31
C ASP A 321 32.54 -23.62 20.17
N THR A 322 33.26 -22.51 20.40
CA THR A 322 33.47 -21.44 19.41
C THR A 322 34.01 -21.95 18.07
N GLU A 323 34.99 -22.86 18.09
CA GLU A 323 35.60 -23.38 16.87
C GLU A 323 34.63 -24.27 16.07
N ALA A 324 33.74 -25.01 16.76
CA ALA A 324 32.68 -25.81 16.13
C ALA A 324 31.61 -24.92 15.47
N VAL A 325 31.19 -23.86 16.15
CA VAL A 325 30.07 -23.03 15.70
C VAL A 325 30.54 -21.88 14.83
N VAL A 326 31.33 -20.96 15.39
CA VAL A 326 31.80 -19.76 14.70
C VAL A 326 32.79 -20.13 13.60
N GLY A 327 33.68 -21.09 13.82
CA GLY A 327 34.61 -21.57 12.79
C GLY A 327 33.86 -22.07 11.54
N THR A 328 32.81 -22.87 11.72
CA THR A 328 31.98 -23.38 10.62
C THR A 328 31.30 -22.24 9.85
N PHE A 329 30.59 -21.34 10.53
CA PHE A 329 29.92 -20.21 9.85
C PHE A 329 30.91 -19.24 9.20
N TYR A 330 32.08 -19.01 9.82
CA TYR A 330 33.12 -18.17 9.26
C TYR A 330 33.61 -18.71 7.91
N HIS A 331 33.96 -19.99 7.85
CA HIS A 331 34.42 -20.64 6.60
C HIS A 331 33.30 -20.73 5.54
N VAL A 332 32.08 -21.04 5.96
CA VAL A 332 30.91 -21.05 5.05
C VAL A 332 30.67 -19.67 4.46
N LEU A 333 30.96 -18.60 5.19
CA LEU A 333 30.69 -17.24 4.72
C LEU A 333 31.93 -16.53 4.16
N GLN A 334 33.09 -17.20 4.11
CA GLN A 334 34.29 -16.67 3.47
C GLN A 334 34.03 -16.39 1.98
N GLY A 335 34.41 -15.18 1.54
CA GLY A 335 34.26 -14.71 0.17
C GLY A 335 32.98 -13.91 -0.11
N ALA A 336 32.00 -13.89 0.81
CA ALA A 336 30.92 -12.91 0.78
C ALA A 336 31.41 -11.60 1.46
N GLU A 337 31.00 -10.43 0.97
CA GLU A 337 31.32 -9.11 1.58
C GLU A 337 30.61 -8.91 2.93
N ILE A 338 30.91 -9.76 3.93
CA ILE A 338 30.28 -9.72 5.24
C ILE A 338 31.07 -8.81 6.17
N THR A 339 30.43 -7.74 6.60
CA THR A 339 30.91 -6.83 7.64
C THR A 339 30.47 -7.34 9.02
N GLY A 340 31.26 -7.13 10.08
CA GLY A 340 30.86 -7.42 11.46
C GLY A 340 31.70 -8.44 12.23
N TRP A 341 32.67 -9.10 11.59
CA TRP A 341 33.67 -9.91 12.30
C TRP A 341 34.66 -8.99 13.02
N LYS A 342 34.36 -8.63 14.28
CA LYS A 342 35.14 -7.63 15.05
C LYS A 342 36.51 -8.11 15.51
N ASN A 343 36.77 -9.43 15.56
CA ASN A 343 37.92 -9.99 16.24
C ASN A 343 38.88 -10.68 15.28
N GLU A 344 40.17 -10.30 15.29
CA GLU A 344 41.22 -10.98 14.51
C GLU A 344 41.36 -12.45 14.90
N SER A 345 40.99 -12.81 16.13
CA SER A 345 40.96 -14.20 16.63
C SER A 345 40.01 -15.11 15.85
N ILE A 346 39.01 -14.57 15.14
CA ILE A 346 38.08 -15.35 14.32
C ILE A 346 38.73 -15.78 12.99
N LYS A 347 39.66 -14.96 12.45
CA LYS A 347 40.34 -15.22 11.17
C LYS A 347 41.22 -16.48 11.20
N GLY A 348 41.62 -16.94 12.40
CA GLY A 348 42.46 -18.12 12.61
C GLY A 348 41.70 -19.39 13.01
N LEU A 349 40.37 -19.36 13.12
CA LEU A 349 39.59 -20.55 13.50
C LEU A 349 39.62 -21.59 12.37
N LYS A 350 39.85 -22.86 12.71
CA LYS A 350 39.78 -23.95 11.72
C LYS A 350 38.32 -24.31 11.45
N ALA A 351 38.01 -24.68 10.22
CA ALA A 351 36.74 -25.35 9.91
C ALA A 351 36.79 -26.74 10.54
N SER A 352 36.22 -26.89 11.73
CA SER A 352 36.13 -28.20 12.39
C SER A 352 35.00 -29.06 11.82
N ILE A 353 33.97 -28.45 11.21
CA ILE A 353 32.80 -29.13 10.66
C ILE A 353 32.47 -28.58 9.26
N SER A 354 32.24 -29.47 8.29
CA SER A 354 31.76 -29.12 6.95
C SER A 354 30.24 -29.25 6.86
N VAL A 355 29.59 -28.26 6.27
CA VAL A 355 28.15 -28.30 5.92
C VAL A 355 27.95 -28.61 4.43
N ASP A 356 26.78 -29.13 4.07
CA ASP A 356 26.39 -29.41 2.68
C ASP A 356 26.55 -28.20 1.76
N GLU A 357 27.01 -28.43 0.52
CA GLU A 357 27.30 -27.36 -0.45
C GLU A 357 26.07 -26.52 -0.81
N ASN A 358 24.87 -27.10 -0.84
CA ASN A 358 23.66 -26.33 -1.13
C ASN A 358 23.30 -25.41 0.04
N VAL A 359 23.47 -25.91 1.28
CA VAL A 359 23.28 -25.10 2.50
C VAL A 359 24.29 -23.96 2.54
N ALA A 360 25.56 -24.25 2.26
CA ALA A 360 26.60 -23.24 2.17
C ALA A 360 26.31 -22.20 1.07
N GLY A 361 25.84 -22.65 -0.10
CA GLY A 361 25.47 -21.79 -1.22
C GLY A 361 24.32 -20.83 -0.87
N LEU A 362 23.28 -21.31 -0.18
CA LEU A 362 22.17 -20.46 0.27
C LEU A 362 22.61 -19.44 1.33
N LEU A 363 23.48 -19.84 2.27
CA LEU A 363 24.02 -18.94 3.28
C LEU A 363 24.92 -17.86 2.66
N LYS A 364 25.78 -18.21 1.71
CA LYS A 364 26.64 -17.27 0.96
C LYS A 364 25.84 -16.33 0.06
N GLY A 365 24.87 -16.88 -0.66
CA GLY A 365 24.05 -16.14 -1.63
C GLY A 365 23.08 -15.16 -0.98
N GLY A 366 22.78 -15.33 0.32
CA GLY A 366 21.88 -14.47 1.06
C GLY A 366 20.46 -14.44 0.47
N VAL A 367 19.76 -13.33 0.68
CA VAL A 367 18.43 -13.12 0.11
C VAL A 367 18.57 -12.82 -1.38
N SER A 368 18.26 -13.79 -2.25
CA SER A 368 18.40 -13.62 -3.70
C SER A 368 17.62 -12.38 -4.21
N PRO A 369 18.02 -11.75 -5.33
CA PRO A 369 17.25 -10.67 -5.96
C PRO A 369 15.80 -11.04 -6.28
N LYS A 370 15.48 -12.34 -6.43
CA LYS A 370 14.09 -12.82 -6.58
C LYS A 370 13.26 -12.62 -5.31
N ALA A 371 13.88 -12.62 -4.12
CA ALA A 371 13.22 -12.30 -2.86
C ALA A 371 13.00 -10.79 -2.65
N LEU A 372 13.85 -9.93 -3.23
CA LEU A 372 13.54 -8.51 -3.40
C LEU A 372 12.34 -8.33 -4.34
N LEU A 373 12.23 -9.13 -5.39
CA LEU A 373 11.07 -9.11 -6.30
C LEU A 373 9.74 -9.40 -5.57
N TYR A 374 9.73 -10.34 -4.61
CA TYR A 374 8.55 -10.60 -3.76
C TYR A 374 8.17 -9.42 -2.85
N ALA A 375 9.09 -8.49 -2.56
CA ALA A 375 8.72 -7.26 -1.84
C ALA A 375 7.83 -6.36 -2.71
N PHE A 376 7.98 -6.43 -4.04
CA PHE A 376 7.23 -5.64 -5.02
C PHE A 376 6.05 -6.39 -5.64
N LEU A 377 5.92 -7.70 -5.44
CA LEU A 377 4.79 -8.48 -5.92
C LEU A 377 3.75 -8.73 -4.81
N PRO A 378 2.45 -8.84 -5.14
CA PRO A 378 1.42 -9.25 -4.19
C PRO A 378 1.70 -10.63 -3.59
N ALA A 379 1.31 -10.86 -2.33
CA ALA A 379 1.36 -12.18 -1.73
C ALA A 379 0.56 -13.18 -2.57
N GLY A 380 1.11 -14.39 -2.75
CA GLY A 380 0.48 -15.43 -3.58
C GLY A 380 0.58 -15.21 -5.10
N TYR A 381 1.36 -14.23 -5.57
CA TYR A 381 1.69 -14.10 -6.99
C TYR A 381 2.27 -15.41 -7.56
N PRO A 382 1.87 -15.84 -8.78
CA PRO A 382 1.02 -15.14 -9.74
C PRO A 382 -0.49 -15.35 -9.60
N HIS A 383 -0.95 -16.14 -8.64
CA HIS A 383 -2.34 -16.62 -8.59
C HIS A 383 -3.34 -15.63 -7.97
N THR A 384 -2.86 -14.59 -7.31
CA THR A 384 -3.69 -13.55 -6.65
C THR A 384 -3.94 -12.32 -7.52
N VAL A 385 -3.44 -12.32 -8.77
CA VAL A 385 -3.67 -11.27 -9.76
C VAL A 385 -4.10 -11.87 -11.09
N THR A 386 -4.69 -11.04 -11.96
CA THR A 386 -5.01 -11.47 -13.33
C THR A 386 -3.75 -11.66 -14.18
N SER A 387 -3.84 -12.49 -15.22
CA SER A 387 -2.69 -12.89 -16.05
C SER A 387 -2.01 -11.75 -16.83
N ASP A 388 -2.72 -10.63 -17.02
CA ASP A 388 -2.28 -9.42 -17.70
C ASP A 388 -1.56 -8.42 -16.78
N TYR A 389 -1.57 -8.64 -15.46
CA TYR A 389 -0.95 -7.74 -14.47
C TYR A 389 0.54 -7.47 -14.73
N LEU A 390 1.34 -8.52 -14.95
CA LEU A 390 2.78 -8.36 -15.13
C LEU A 390 3.12 -7.56 -16.39
N ALA A 391 2.39 -7.82 -17.48
CA ALA A 391 2.57 -7.10 -18.74
C ALA A 391 2.22 -5.61 -18.56
N TYR A 392 1.08 -5.31 -17.92
CA TYR A 392 0.68 -3.95 -17.59
C TYR A 392 1.75 -3.25 -16.74
N GLN A 393 2.14 -3.84 -15.61
CA GLN A 393 3.09 -3.23 -14.67
C GLN A 393 4.48 -3.01 -15.26
N THR A 394 4.91 -3.85 -16.20
CA THR A 394 6.18 -3.66 -16.90
C THR A 394 6.15 -2.38 -17.75
N TYR A 395 5.10 -2.19 -18.55
CA TYR A 395 4.96 -0.99 -19.37
C TYR A 395 4.67 0.26 -18.52
N ASP A 396 3.84 0.14 -17.49
CA ASP A 396 3.54 1.23 -16.54
C ASP A 396 4.80 1.72 -15.82
N SER A 397 5.68 0.80 -15.42
CA SER A 397 6.99 1.15 -14.85
C SER A 397 7.89 1.89 -15.84
N LEU A 398 7.98 1.43 -17.09
CA LEU A 398 8.78 2.12 -18.11
C LEU A 398 8.21 3.51 -18.43
N GLN A 399 6.89 3.63 -18.41
CA GLN A 399 6.17 4.90 -18.55
C GLN A 399 6.50 5.86 -17.40
N ALA A 400 6.37 5.42 -16.14
CA ALA A 400 6.67 6.23 -14.95
C ALA A 400 8.14 6.67 -14.90
N PHE A 401 9.07 5.82 -15.35
CA PHE A 401 10.48 6.17 -15.48
C PHE A 401 10.70 7.33 -16.46
N ALA A 402 10.14 7.25 -17.66
CA ALA A 402 10.21 8.32 -18.66
C ALA A 402 9.56 9.62 -18.15
N SER A 403 8.39 9.50 -17.52
CA SER A 403 7.63 10.63 -16.95
C SER A 403 8.40 11.38 -15.86
N SER A 404 9.18 10.65 -15.05
CA SER A 404 10.00 11.25 -13.99
C SER A 404 11.11 12.13 -14.57
N ILE A 405 11.71 11.73 -15.69
CA ILE A 405 12.74 12.50 -16.38
C ILE A 405 12.12 13.73 -17.06
N THR A 406 11.01 13.58 -17.78
CA THR A 406 10.32 14.71 -18.43
C THR A 406 9.85 15.74 -17.42
N SER A 407 9.34 15.30 -16.27
CA SER A 407 8.91 16.18 -15.18
C SER A 407 10.05 17.05 -14.64
N LEU A 408 11.26 16.51 -14.51
CA LEU A 408 12.43 17.29 -14.05
C LEU A 408 12.85 18.36 -15.08
N LEU A 409 12.83 18.02 -16.38
CA LEU A 409 13.12 18.97 -17.46
C LEU A 409 12.08 20.10 -17.52
N ALA A 410 10.79 19.75 -17.39
CA ALA A 410 9.71 20.73 -17.36
C ALA A 410 9.79 21.63 -16.11
N ASN A 411 10.07 21.06 -14.93
CA ASN A 411 10.18 21.81 -13.68
C ASN A 411 11.28 22.87 -13.72
N ARG A 412 12.42 22.59 -14.37
CA ARG A 412 13.47 23.60 -14.60
C ARG A 412 12.92 24.79 -15.37
N ALA A 413 12.19 24.55 -16.46
CA ALA A 413 11.59 25.61 -17.27
C ALA A 413 10.52 26.40 -16.48
N VAL A 414 9.71 25.76 -15.63
CA VAL A 414 8.76 26.46 -14.76
C VAL A 414 9.49 27.40 -13.79
N LEU A 415 10.57 26.95 -13.16
CA LEU A 415 11.35 27.78 -12.23
C LEU A 415 11.96 29.00 -12.93
N GLU A 416 12.57 28.80 -14.11
CA GLU A 416 13.04 29.89 -14.96
C GLU A 416 11.89 30.84 -15.36
N GLY A 417 10.73 30.28 -15.74
CA GLY A 417 9.53 31.03 -16.11
C GLY A 417 8.95 31.88 -14.97
N LEU A 418 9.07 31.45 -13.73
CA LEU A 418 8.69 32.20 -12.51
C LEU A 418 9.76 33.22 -12.07
N GLY A 419 10.87 33.32 -12.79
CA GLY A 419 11.93 34.29 -12.55
C GLY A 419 12.96 33.86 -11.51
N VAL A 420 13.07 32.56 -11.23
CA VAL A 420 14.18 32.03 -10.42
C VAL A 420 15.49 32.25 -11.20
N GLY A 421 16.39 33.07 -10.64
CA GLY A 421 17.63 33.49 -11.30
C GLY A 421 17.58 34.88 -11.92
N ASP A 422 16.43 35.57 -11.90
CA ASP A 422 16.28 36.95 -12.36
C ASP A 422 16.15 37.91 -11.17
N SER A 423 17.15 38.79 -10.98
CA SER A 423 17.15 39.78 -9.88
C SER A 423 16.08 40.87 -10.02
N SER A 424 15.44 40.99 -11.19
CA SER A 424 14.34 41.93 -11.46
C SER A 424 12.95 41.33 -11.23
N SER A 425 12.87 40.01 -10.99
CA SER A 425 11.63 39.30 -10.70
C SER A 425 11.12 39.59 -9.28
N SER A 426 9.84 39.96 -9.15
CA SER A 426 9.18 40.12 -7.85
C SER A 426 8.69 38.77 -7.31
N PRO A 427 9.18 38.30 -6.14
CA PRO A 427 8.67 37.09 -5.51
C PRO A 427 7.16 37.12 -5.27
N THR A 428 6.61 38.30 -4.97
CA THR A 428 5.17 38.52 -4.79
C THR A 428 4.40 38.32 -6.10
N GLY A 429 4.95 38.78 -7.22
CA GLY A 429 4.37 38.57 -8.55
C GLY A 429 4.31 37.09 -8.93
N ALA A 430 5.41 36.36 -8.69
CA ALA A 430 5.47 34.91 -8.91
C ALA A 430 4.47 34.15 -8.02
N LEU A 431 4.28 34.58 -6.77
CA LEU A 431 3.30 34.00 -5.85
C LEU A 431 1.86 34.22 -6.32
N ILE A 432 1.50 35.43 -6.77
CA ILE A 432 0.16 35.75 -7.29
C ILE A 432 -0.14 34.93 -8.55
N LEU A 433 0.84 34.81 -9.45
CA LEU A 433 0.74 34.01 -10.67
C LEU A 433 0.43 32.54 -10.35
N LYS A 434 1.14 31.98 -9.36
CA LYS A 434 0.94 30.60 -8.88
C LYS A 434 -0.44 30.40 -8.23
N ILE A 435 -0.84 31.26 -7.30
CA ILE A 435 -2.14 31.17 -6.60
C ILE A 435 -3.31 31.24 -7.58
N THR A 436 -3.22 32.12 -8.59
CA THR A 436 -4.23 32.24 -9.64
C THR A 436 -4.37 30.93 -10.43
N GLY A 437 -3.24 30.36 -10.85
CA GLY A 437 -3.19 29.05 -11.50
C GLY A 437 -3.80 27.94 -10.65
N ASP A 438 -3.41 27.85 -9.37
CA ASP A 438 -3.89 26.82 -8.44
C ASP A 438 -5.42 26.92 -8.22
N THR A 439 -5.96 28.13 -8.12
CA THR A 439 -7.41 28.36 -7.92
C THR A 439 -8.22 27.85 -9.10
N ILE A 440 -7.83 28.21 -10.33
CA ILE A 440 -8.52 27.77 -11.55
C ILE A 440 -8.38 26.25 -11.73
N SER A 441 -7.20 25.71 -11.43
CA SER A 441 -6.92 24.27 -11.52
C SER A 441 -7.79 23.44 -10.57
N ARG A 442 -8.09 23.95 -9.37
CA ARG A 442 -9.02 23.31 -8.42
C ARG A 442 -10.47 23.34 -8.92
N ILE A 443 -10.93 24.46 -9.49
CA ILE A 443 -12.26 24.56 -10.10
C ILE A 443 -12.39 23.55 -11.26
N ALA A 444 -11.39 23.49 -12.13
CA ALA A 444 -11.35 22.54 -13.25
C ALA A 444 -11.41 21.07 -12.77
N THR A 445 -10.72 20.75 -11.67
CA THR A 445 -10.77 19.42 -11.03
C THR A 445 -12.20 19.04 -10.65
N ILE A 446 -12.91 19.93 -9.95
CA ILE A 446 -14.28 19.71 -9.49
C ILE A 446 -15.23 19.52 -10.68
N LEU A 447 -15.15 20.42 -11.67
CA LEU A 447 -16.01 20.37 -12.86
C LEU A 447 -15.77 19.10 -13.68
N PHE A 448 -14.51 18.69 -13.86
CA PHE A 448 -14.18 17.48 -14.60
C PHE A 448 -14.64 16.22 -13.86
N ALA A 449 -14.37 16.12 -12.56
CA ALA A 449 -14.83 14.99 -11.74
C ALA A 449 -16.37 14.88 -11.77
N HIS A 450 -17.08 16.00 -11.65
CA HIS A 450 -18.54 16.03 -11.73
C HIS A 450 -19.06 15.59 -13.10
N ARG A 451 -18.46 16.08 -14.20
CA ARG A 451 -18.98 15.85 -15.55
C ARG A 451 -18.58 14.48 -16.13
N MET A 452 -17.38 14.00 -15.81
CA MET A 452 -16.77 12.81 -16.44
C MET A 452 -16.61 11.63 -15.49
N GLY A 453 -16.78 11.78 -14.17
CA GLY A 453 -16.49 10.73 -13.19
C GLY A 453 -17.15 9.38 -13.49
N GLN A 454 -18.43 9.40 -13.88
CA GLN A 454 -19.20 8.19 -14.23
C GLN A 454 -18.73 7.49 -15.52
N ALA A 455 -18.00 8.19 -16.40
CA ALA A 455 -17.46 7.60 -17.62
C ALA A 455 -16.07 6.97 -17.41
N ILE A 456 -15.34 7.33 -16.33
CA ILE A 456 -13.94 6.94 -16.17
C ILE A 456 -13.80 5.45 -15.91
N GLU A 457 -14.62 4.87 -15.04
CA GLU A 457 -14.52 3.44 -14.71
C GLU A 457 -14.87 2.54 -15.92
N PRO A 458 -16.01 2.76 -16.63
CA PRO A 458 -16.32 2.03 -17.86
C PRO A 458 -15.24 2.13 -18.95
N GLU A 459 -14.71 3.35 -19.15
CA GLU A 459 -13.76 3.68 -20.21
C GLU A 459 -12.33 3.84 -19.67
N CYS A 460 -11.99 3.10 -18.62
CA CYS A 460 -10.75 3.30 -17.86
C CYS A 460 -9.49 3.23 -18.73
N LYS A 461 -9.46 2.34 -19.73
CA LYS A 461 -8.34 2.22 -20.68
C LYS A 461 -8.11 3.51 -21.48
N PHE A 462 -9.19 4.14 -21.96
CA PHE A 462 -9.12 5.41 -22.69
C PHE A 462 -8.70 6.54 -21.75
N TYR A 463 -9.30 6.64 -20.57
CA TYR A 463 -8.98 7.71 -19.62
C TYR A 463 -7.57 7.59 -19.02
N ARG A 464 -7.06 6.36 -18.85
CA ARG A 464 -5.67 6.12 -18.43
C ARG A 464 -4.67 6.62 -19.47
N PHE A 465 -4.97 6.43 -20.75
CA PHE A 465 -4.17 6.97 -21.85
C PHE A 465 -4.32 8.50 -22.00
N LEU A 466 -5.56 9.01 -21.91
CA LEU A 466 -5.86 10.43 -22.01
C LEU A 466 -5.21 11.25 -20.88
N ALA A 467 -5.08 10.68 -19.68
CA ALA A 467 -4.40 11.33 -18.56
C ALA A 467 -2.97 11.72 -18.92
N ASP A 468 -2.23 10.82 -19.59
CA ASP A 468 -0.85 11.07 -19.98
C ASP A 468 -0.75 12.07 -21.14
N ILE A 469 -1.74 12.11 -22.05
CA ILE A 469 -1.84 13.20 -23.03
C ILE A 469 -1.97 14.55 -22.32
N PHE A 470 -2.83 14.65 -21.29
CA PHE A 470 -2.96 15.89 -20.51
C PHE A 470 -1.65 16.24 -19.79
N ASN A 471 -0.98 15.25 -19.19
CA ASN A 471 0.30 15.45 -18.52
C ASN A 471 1.36 15.99 -19.48
N ASP A 472 1.54 15.34 -20.62
CA ASP A 472 2.60 15.68 -21.57
C ASP A 472 2.31 17.03 -22.24
N SER A 473 1.05 17.32 -22.56
CA SER A 473 0.65 18.66 -23.01
C SER A 473 0.94 19.74 -21.96
N ALA A 474 0.73 19.47 -20.68
CA ALA A 474 1.09 20.41 -19.61
C ALA A 474 2.60 20.64 -19.55
N GLN A 475 3.41 19.58 -19.64
CA GLN A 475 4.87 19.66 -19.65
C GLN A 475 5.41 20.44 -20.86
N PHE A 476 4.80 20.29 -22.04
CA PHE A 476 5.15 21.11 -23.21
C PHE A 476 4.79 22.59 -23.02
N LEU A 477 3.65 22.89 -22.39
CA LEU A 477 3.29 24.26 -22.03
C LEU A 477 4.30 24.86 -21.03
N ASP A 478 4.77 24.08 -20.06
CA ASP A 478 5.79 24.52 -19.11
C ASP A 478 7.09 24.93 -19.80
N LEU A 479 7.54 24.16 -20.80
CA LEU A 479 8.74 24.48 -21.57
C LEU A 479 8.65 25.82 -22.33
N LEU A 480 7.43 26.29 -22.63
CA LEU A 480 7.21 27.58 -23.27
C LEU A 480 7.29 28.75 -22.28
N THR A 481 7.08 28.51 -20.98
CA THR A 481 6.96 29.57 -19.98
C THR A 481 8.15 30.54 -19.90
N PRO A 482 9.43 30.13 -20.06
CA PRO A 482 10.57 31.06 -20.02
C PRO A 482 10.59 32.03 -21.21
N ALA A 483 9.99 31.67 -22.34
CA ALA A 483 10.04 32.46 -23.57
C ALA A 483 8.90 33.50 -23.69
N LEU A 484 7.97 33.53 -22.73
CA LEU A 484 6.73 34.29 -22.84
C LEU A 484 6.71 35.56 -21.96
N PRO A 485 6.12 36.66 -22.44
CA PRO A 485 5.84 37.84 -21.62
C PRO A 485 4.68 37.58 -20.65
N TYR A 486 4.48 38.47 -19.66
CA TYR A 486 3.63 38.24 -18.49
C TYR A 486 2.20 37.74 -18.79
N LEU A 487 1.45 38.41 -19.68
CA LEU A 487 0.05 38.05 -19.96
C LEU A 487 -0.10 36.69 -20.67
N PRO A 488 0.62 36.40 -21.79
CA PRO A 488 0.64 35.05 -22.37
C PRO A 488 1.18 33.97 -21.43
N LYS A 489 2.18 34.29 -20.60
CA LYS A 489 2.74 33.38 -19.60
C LYS A 489 1.69 32.95 -18.58
N LEU A 490 0.87 33.88 -18.08
CA LEU A 490 -0.26 33.57 -17.19
C LEU A 490 -1.24 32.60 -17.87
N GLY A 491 -1.61 32.84 -19.13
CA GLY A 491 -2.47 31.93 -19.88
C GLY A 491 -1.90 30.51 -19.96
N VAL A 492 -0.62 30.38 -20.30
CA VAL A 492 0.08 29.09 -20.42
C VAL A 492 0.18 28.36 -19.07
N ILE A 493 0.53 29.05 -17.99
CA ILE A 493 0.61 28.45 -16.64
C ILE A 493 -0.76 27.95 -16.19
N VAL A 494 -1.82 28.75 -16.40
CA VAL A 494 -3.19 28.35 -16.07
C VAL A 494 -3.62 27.14 -16.89
N SER A 495 -3.37 27.13 -18.21
CA SER A 495 -3.68 25.99 -19.06
C SER A 495 -2.91 24.73 -18.66
N ALA A 496 -1.62 24.83 -18.35
CA ALA A 496 -0.82 23.72 -17.86
C ALA A 496 -1.34 23.20 -16.49
N GLY A 497 -1.72 24.10 -15.59
CA GLY A 497 -2.33 23.74 -14.30
C GLY A 497 -3.65 22.98 -14.46
N VAL A 498 -4.54 23.48 -15.34
CA VAL A 498 -5.80 22.81 -15.68
C VAL A 498 -5.52 21.40 -16.22
N LEU A 499 -4.62 21.26 -17.20
CA LEU A 499 -4.27 19.96 -17.77
C LEU A 499 -3.73 18.97 -16.73
N ARG A 500 -2.85 19.42 -15.80
CA ARG A 500 -2.38 18.56 -14.69
C ARG A 500 -3.52 18.13 -13.76
N SER A 501 -4.47 19.02 -13.48
CA SER A 501 -5.67 18.67 -12.72
C SER A 501 -6.53 17.63 -13.43
N LEU A 502 -6.74 17.78 -14.75
CA LEU A 502 -7.46 16.79 -15.55
C LEU A 502 -6.75 15.44 -15.57
N CYS A 503 -5.41 15.44 -15.74
CA CYS A 503 -4.56 14.27 -15.60
C CYS A 503 -4.78 13.60 -14.24
N GLY A 504 -4.67 14.35 -13.13
CA GLY A 504 -4.80 13.81 -11.78
C GLY A 504 -6.13 13.11 -11.53
N VAL A 505 -7.25 13.66 -12.01
CA VAL A 505 -8.56 12.99 -11.88
C VAL A 505 -8.65 11.75 -12.75
N ALA A 506 -8.27 11.86 -14.03
CA ALA A 506 -8.35 10.76 -14.99
C ALA A 506 -7.42 9.58 -14.61
N ALA A 507 -6.16 9.87 -14.25
CA ALA A 507 -5.17 8.88 -13.85
C ALA A 507 -5.59 8.14 -12.58
N ASN A 508 -5.98 8.84 -11.52
CA ASN A 508 -6.32 8.20 -10.25
C ASN A 508 -7.57 7.32 -10.34
N ALA A 509 -8.64 7.81 -10.99
CA ALA A 509 -9.88 7.05 -11.10
C ALA A 509 -9.74 5.86 -12.07
N SER A 510 -9.02 6.02 -13.19
CA SER A 510 -8.74 4.91 -14.11
C SER A 510 -7.80 3.87 -13.48
N LYS A 511 -6.77 4.31 -12.74
CA LYS A 511 -5.89 3.41 -11.97
C LYS A 511 -6.68 2.60 -10.96
N ALA A 512 -7.57 3.21 -10.19
CA ALA A 512 -8.41 2.48 -9.23
C ALA A 512 -9.25 1.38 -9.90
N SER A 513 -9.78 1.67 -11.09
CA SER A 513 -10.55 0.69 -11.89
C SER A 513 -9.67 -0.46 -12.40
N LEU A 514 -8.44 -0.16 -12.83
CA LEU A 514 -7.46 -1.16 -13.26
C LEU A 514 -6.95 -2.03 -12.11
N SER A 515 -6.64 -1.43 -10.96
CA SER A 515 -6.23 -2.18 -9.77
C SER A 515 -7.36 -3.09 -9.26
N ALA A 516 -8.62 -2.64 -9.34
CA ALA A 516 -9.77 -3.48 -9.04
C ALA A 516 -9.88 -4.68 -10.00
N HIS A 517 -9.62 -4.48 -11.31
CA HIS A 517 -9.55 -5.57 -12.28
C HIS A 517 -8.43 -6.56 -11.98
N PHE A 518 -7.24 -6.07 -11.60
CA PHE A 518 -6.10 -6.93 -11.30
C PHE A 518 -6.27 -7.75 -10.02
N ALA A 519 -7.06 -7.29 -9.05
CA ALA A 519 -7.26 -7.98 -7.77
C ALA A 519 -8.25 -9.14 -7.89
N VAL A 520 -7.77 -10.39 -7.75
CA VAL A 520 -8.61 -11.60 -7.94
C VAL A 520 -9.16 -12.15 -6.62
N THR A 521 -8.43 -12.00 -5.51
CA THR A 521 -8.74 -12.66 -4.22
C THR A 521 -9.16 -11.68 -3.13
N GLY A 522 -9.77 -10.55 -3.49
CA GLY A 522 -10.10 -9.47 -2.53
C GLY A 522 -8.87 -8.76 -1.96
N ASN A 523 -7.72 -8.88 -2.64
CA ASN A 523 -6.41 -8.36 -2.24
C ASN A 523 -6.15 -6.91 -2.73
N LEU A 524 -7.20 -6.14 -3.03
CA LEU A 524 -7.08 -4.80 -3.63
C LEU A 524 -6.20 -3.84 -2.81
N ALA A 525 -6.34 -3.85 -1.47
CA ALA A 525 -5.55 -2.97 -0.60
C ALA A 525 -4.05 -3.34 -0.61
N GLU A 526 -3.73 -4.63 -0.61
CA GLU A 526 -2.34 -5.10 -0.69
C GLU A 526 -1.76 -4.80 -2.07
N LEU A 527 -2.50 -5.11 -3.14
CA LEU A 527 -2.11 -4.81 -4.51
C LEU A 527 -1.76 -3.33 -4.67
N ASN A 528 -2.64 -2.43 -4.22
CA ASN A 528 -2.39 -0.98 -4.27
C ASN A 528 -1.12 -0.58 -3.50
N ALA A 529 -0.83 -1.20 -2.36
CA ALA A 529 0.39 -0.94 -1.61
C ALA A 529 1.65 -1.43 -2.36
N LYS A 530 1.56 -2.54 -3.09
CA LYS A 530 2.65 -3.08 -3.93
C LYS A 530 2.87 -2.22 -5.17
N GLU A 531 1.81 -1.84 -5.88
CA GLU A 531 1.87 -0.93 -7.03
C GLU A 531 2.48 0.43 -6.62
N ALA A 532 2.07 0.99 -5.48
CA ALA A 532 2.68 2.23 -4.97
C ALA A 532 4.19 2.07 -4.66
N SER A 533 4.61 0.90 -4.18
CA SER A 533 6.02 0.61 -3.93
C SER A 533 6.82 0.45 -5.22
N GLN A 534 6.24 -0.20 -6.24
CA GLN A 534 6.82 -0.32 -7.58
C GLN A 534 7.02 1.07 -8.21
N GLU A 535 5.96 1.89 -8.23
CA GLU A 535 5.98 3.26 -8.76
C GLU A 535 7.03 4.11 -8.03
N THR A 536 7.09 4.05 -6.70
CA THR A 536 8.08 4.81 -5.91
C THR A 536 9.52 4.47 -6.30
N VAL A 537 9.87 3.19 -6.43
CA VAL A 537 11.24 2.78 -6.77
C VAL A 537 11.60 3.23 -8.19
N VAL A 538 10.68 3.06 -9.13
CA VAL A 538 10.86 3.47 -10.52
C VAL A 538 11.02 5.00 -10.61
N SER A 539 10.21 5.77 -9.90
CA SER A 539 10.33 7.22 -9.85
C SER A 539 11.64 7.68 -9.22
N LEU A 540 12.14 7.01 -8.17
CA LEU A 540 13.46 7.31 -7.59
C LEU A 540 14.59 7.10 -8.60
N LEU A 541 14.55 6.00 -9.35
CA LEU A 541 15.51 5.73 -10.43
C LEU A 541 15.39 6.78 -11.55
N GLY A 542 14.18 7.11 -11.97
CA GLY A 542 13.91 8.14 -12.97
C GLY A 542 14.40 9.52 -12.51
N MET A 543 14.21 9.88 -11.24
CA MET A 543 14.69 11.14 -10.68
C MET A 543 16.22 11.18 -10.59
N LEU A 544 16.88 10.06 -10.24
CA LEU A 544 18.33 9.97 -10.21
C LEU A 544 18.92 10.19 -11.60
N VAL A 545 18.41 9.46 -12.60
CA VAL A 545 18.83 9.61 -14.01
C VAL A 545 18.48 11.01 -14.52
N GLY A 546 17.27 11.48 -14.25
CA GLY A 546 16.83 12.81 -14.67
C GLY A 546 17.66 13.94 -14.07
N SER A 547 18.14 13.80 -12.84
CA SER A 547 19.04 14.78 -12.21
C SER A 547 20.40 14.85 -12.93
N LEU A 548 20.92 13.71 -13.39
CA LEU A 548 22.13 13.67 -14.23
C LEU A 548 21.87 14.29 -15.59
N VAL A 549 20.71 13.99 -16.21
CA VAL A 549 20.30 14.58 -17.50
C VAL A 549 20.18 16.11 -17.39
N VAL A 550 19.48 16.64 -16.38
CA VAL A 550 19.32 18.08 -16.15
C VAL A 550 20.67 18.77 -15.93
N ARG A 551 21.63 18.08 -15.29
CA ARG A 551 23.00 18.59 -15.09
C ARG A 551 23.82 18.62 -16.40
N CYS A 552 23.63 17.66 -17.29
CA CYS A 552 24.44 17.52 -18.51
C CYS A 552 23.83 18.24 -19.73
N VAL A 553 22.53 18.52 -19.72
CA VAL A 553 21.79 19.10 -20.84
C VAL A 553 21.30 20.51 -20.47
N GLU A 554 21.99 21.52 -20.98
CA GLU A 554 21.63 22.93 -20.79
C GLU A 554 21.09 23.59 -22.07
N ASP A 555 21.40 23.03 -23.24
CA ASP A 555 20.96 23.58 -24.52
C ASP A 555 19.45 23.39 -24.72
N LYS A 556 18.75 24.49 -25.04
CA LYS A 556 17.29 24.50 -25.18
C LYS A 556 16.81 23.61 -26.32
N GLN A 557 17.52 23.54 -27.45
CA GLN A 557 17.11 22.69 -28.57
C GLN A 557 17.25 21.21 -28.18
N VAL A 558 18.31 20.85 -27.48
CA VAL A 558 18.51 19.49 -26.97
C VAL A 558 17.42 19.12 -25.95
N VAL A 559 17.01 20.04 -25.07
CA VAL A 559 15.89 19.80 -24.13
C VAL A 559 14.59 19.52 -24.89
N TRP A 560 14.27 20.29 -25.93
CA TRP A 560 13.06 20.06 -26.74
C TRP A 560 13.09 18.72 -27.48
N ILE A 561 14.21 18.35 -28.10
CA ILE A 561 14.39 17.07 -28.78
C ILE A 561 14.21 15.91 -27.78
N LEU A 562 14.86 16.02 -26.61
CA LEU A 562 14.78 15.02 -25.57
C LEU A 562 13.36 14.91 -24.98
N MET A 563 12.65 16.03 -24.79
CA MET A 563 11.27 16.04 -24.33
C MET A 563 10.35 15.34 -25.33
N ILE A 564 10.48 15.62 -26.63
CA ILE A 564 9.68 14.97 -27.68
C ILE A 564 9.92 13.46 -27.68
N PHE A 565 11.19 13.04 -27.59
CA PHE A 565 11.54 11.63 -27.54
C PHE A 565 10.96 10.94 -26.29
N LEU A 566 11.17 11.51 -25.10
CA LEU A 566 10.71 10.92 -23.85
C LEU A 566 9.18 10.92 -23.73
N ALA A 567 8.49 11.97 -24.19
CA ALA A 567 7.02 11.98 -24.28
C ALA A 567 6.51 10.92 -25.27
N GLY A 568 7.23 10.70 -26.39
CA GLY A 568 6.93 9.60 -27.30
C GLY A 568 7.05 8.23 -26.64
N VAL A 569 8.12 8.00 -25.88
CA VAL A 569 8.31 6.77 -25.08
C VAL A 569 7.21 6.64 -24.03
N HIS A 570 6.92 7.71 -23.29
CA HIS A 570 5.89 7.78 -22.26
C HIS A 570 4.51 7.33 -22.80
N LEU A 571 4.04 7.94 -23.89
CA LEU A 571 2.77 7.59 -24.53
C LEU A 571 2.78 6.20 -25.15
N ALA A 572 3.89 5.78 -25.78
CA ALA A 572 4.00 4.44 -26.35
C ALA A 572 3.89 3.36 -25.26
N MET A 573 4.58 3.55 -24.13
CA MET A 573 4.53 2.62 -23.00
C MET A 573 3.12 2.58 -22.39
N ASN A 574 2.45 3.71 -22.19
CA ASN A 574 1.06 3.71 -21.72
C ASN A 574 0.14 2.98 -22.72
N TYR A 575 0.26 3.25 -24.02
CA TYR A 575 -0.52 2.55 -25.05
C TYR A 575 -0.36 1.04 -24.96
N HIS A 576 0.88 0.55 -24.84
CA HIS A 576 1.15 -0.88 -24.66
C HIS A 576 0.62 -1.42 -23.32
N ALA A 577 0.74 -0.65 -22.23
CA ALA A 577 0.21 -1.00 -20.92
C ALA A 577 -1.30 -1.22 -21.00
N VAL A 578 -2.07 -0.22 -21.45
CA VAL A 578 -3.52 -0.36 -21.55
C VAL A 578 -3.90 -1.45 -22.56
N ARG A 579 -3.21 -1.60 -23.70
CA ARG A 579 -3.49 -2.70 -24.66
C ARG A 579 -3.31 -4.10 -24.06
N ALA A 580 -2.43 -4.27 -23.09
CA ALA A 580 -2.23 -5.56 -22.42
C ALA A 580 -3.42 -5.97 -21.53
N VAL A 581 -4.22 -5.01 -21.05
CA VAL A 581 -5.32 -5.24 -20.10
C VAL A 581 -6.52 -5.92 -20.78
N LYS A 582 -7.00 -7.01 -20.20
CA LYS A 582 -8.12 -7.84 -20.66
C LYS A 582 -9.33 -7.67 -19.76
N MET A 583 -9.94 -6.48 -19.78
CA MET A 583 -11.09 -6.12 -18.96
C MET A 583 -12.25 -7.10 -19.12
N ARG A 584 -12.89 -7.49 -18.02
CA ARG A 584 -14.07 -8.38 -18.01
C ARG A 584 -15.41 -7.65 -18.02
N SER A 585 -15.42 -6.34 -17.77
CA SER A 585 -16.63 -5.53 -17.82
C SER A 585 -16.97 -5.13 -19.26
N LEU A 586 -18.25 -5.16 -19.62
CA LEU A 586 -18.72 -4.81 -20.96
C LEU A 586 -19.06 -3.32 -21.05
N ASN A 587 -18.09 -2.51 -21.48
CA ASN A 587 -18.40 -1.15 -21.94
C ASN A 587 -19.08 -1.21 -23.32
N ARG A 588 -19.56 -0.06 -23.81
CA ARG A 588 -20.26 0.03 -25.11
C ARG A 588 -19.47 -0.58 -26.26
N GLN A 589 -18.17 -0.30 -26.33
CA GLN A 589 -17.30 -0.80 -27.39
C GLN A 589 -17.13 -2.33 -27.32
N ARG A 590 -16.79 -2.87 -26.14
CA ARG A 590 -16.60 -4.32 -25.95
C ARG A 590 -17.92 -5.07 -26.18
N ALA A 591 -19.04 -4.54 -25.69
CA ALA A 591 -20.36 -5.09 -25.94
C ALA A 591 -20.67 -5.14 -27.44
N THR A 592 -20.44 -4.04 -28.18
CA THR A 592 -20.66 -4.02 -29.64
C THR A 592 -19.79 -5.03 -30.39
N ILE A 593 -18.51 -5.18 -30.01
CA ILE A 593 -17.60 -6.17 -30.62
C ILE A 593 -18.13 -7.60 -30.41
N VAL A 594 -18.50 -7.93 -29.17
CA VAL A 594 -18.92 -9.28 -28.81
C VAL A 594 -20.29 -9.62 -29.40
N PHE A 595 -21.25 -8.70 -29.34
CA PHE A 595 -22.59 -8.90 -29.90
C PHE A 595 -22.56 -9.01 -31.42
N ARG A 596 -21.73 -8.21 -32.09
CA ARG A 596 -21.55 -8.33 -33.53
C ARG A 596 -20.97 -9.67 -33.93
N GLU A 597 -19.92 -10.15 -33.24
CA GLU A 597 -19.34 -11.47 -33.54
C GLU A 597 -20.38 -12.58 -33.40
N TRP A 598 -21.23 -12.49 -32.38
CA TRP A 598 -22.30 -13.45 -32.17
C TRP A 598 -23.35 -13.40 -33.28
N LEU A 599 -23.76 -12.21 -33.74
CA LEU A 599 -24.68 -12.05 -34.88
C LEU A 599 -24.07 -12.52 -36.21
N GLU A 600 -22.74 -12.52 -36.33
CA GLU A 600 -22.01 -12.98 -37.53
C GLU A 600 -21.76 -14.49 -37.53
N THR A 601 -21.41 -15.07 -36.37
CA THR A 601 -20.85 -16.43 -36.28
C THR A 601 -21.60 -17.36 -35.33
N GLY A 602 -22.49 -16.84 -34.48
CA GLY A 602 -23.12 -17.57 -33.39
C GLY A 602 -22.19 -17.85 -32.19
N THR A 603 -20.96 -17.32 -32.19
CA THR A 603 -19.97 -17.55 -31.14
C THR A 603 -19.70 -16.29 -30.33
N VAL A 604 -19.35 -16.46 -29.04
CA VAL A 604 -19.03 -15.35 -28.13
C VAL A 604 -17.52 -15.29 -27.93
N LEU A 605 -16.94 -14.12 -28.15
CA LEU A 605 -15.52 -13.87 -27.89
C LEU A 605 -15.22 -13.87 -26.39
N SER A 606 -14.07 -14.41 -26.00
CA SER A 606 -13.53 -14.23 -24.66
C SER A 606 -13.05 -12.78 -24.43
N PRO A 607 -12.90 -12.34 -23.16
CA PRO A 607 -12.32 -11.03 -22.83
C PRO A 607 -10.97 -10.75 -23.51
N GLY A 608 -10.11 -11.77 -23.64
CA GLY A 608 -8.84 -11.64 -24.34
C GLY A 608 -8.98 -11.36 -25.83
N GLN A 609 -9.86 -12.08 -26.52
CA GLN A 609 -10.11 -11.88 -27.96
C GLN A 609 -10.78 -10.54 -28.25
N ALA A 610 -11.71 -10.10 -27.39
CA ALA A 610 -12.33 -8.79 -27.51
C ALA A 610 -11.31 -7.66 -27.26
N ALA A 611 -10.41 -7.82 -26.28
CA ALA A 611 -9.34 -6.85 -26.01
C ALA A 611 -8.37 -6.68 -27.19
N GLU A 612 -8.15 -7.70 -28.01
CA GLU A 612 -7.35 -7.58 -29.24
C GLU A 612 -8.04 -6.70 -30.30
N ARG A 613 -9.37 -6.70 -30.35
CA ARG A 613 -10.16 -5.95 -31.33
C ARG A 613 -10.58 -4.54 -30.88
N GLU A 614 -10.54 -4.26 -29.57
CA GLU A 614 -10.92 -2.95 -29.05
C GLU A 614 -9.93 -1.85 -29.46
N SER A 615 -10.40 -0.61 -29.57
CA SER A 615 -9.56 0.54 -29.92
C SER A 615 -9.42 1.47 -28.72
N ILE A 616 -8.17 1.77 -28.33
CA ILE A 616 -7.87 2.69 -27.23
C ILE A 616 -8.14 4.14 -27.63
N LEU A 617 -7.79 4.54 -28.86
CA LEU A 617 -7.82 5.93 -29.30
C LEU A 617 -9.18 6.35 -29.85
N ARG A 618 -9.97 5.41 -30.38
CA ARG A 618 -11.33 5.68 -30.83
C ARG A 618 -12.27 5.51 -29.65
N ASN A 619 -12.79 6.63 -29.17
CA ASN A 619 -13.82 6.67 -28.16
C ASN A 619 -15.07 5.93 -28.67
N GLY A 620 -15.25 4.68 -28.24
CA GLY A 620 -16.33 3.78 -28.67
C GLY A 620 -17.68 4.12 -28.03
N ARG A 621 -17.99 5.41 -27.88
CA ARG A 621 -19.15 5.97 -27.17
C ARG A 621 -20.52 5.60 -27.76
N GLY A 622 -20.57 4.70 -28.74
CA GLY A 622 -21.79 4.21 -29.34
C GLY A 622 -21.80 4.12 -30.85
N ASN A 623 -20.63 4.08 -31.49
CA ASN A 623 -20.57 3.87 -32.94
C ASN A 623 -21.06 2.45 -33.28
N LEU A 624 -22.06 2.38 -34.14
CA LEU A 624 -22.64 1.15 -34.66
C LEU A 624 -22.58 1.15 -36.20
N SER A 625 -22.64 -0.01 -36.81
CA SER A 625 -22.76 -0.12 -38.27
C SER A 625 -23.62 -1.32 -38.65
N SER A 626 -24.10 -1.30 -39.89
CA SER A 626 -24.74 -2.46 -40.50
C SER A 626 -23.76 -3.59 -40.78
N LYS A 627 -24.32 -4.75 -41.16
CA LYS A 627 -23.58 -5.95 -41.53
C LYS A 627 -22.62 -5.68 -42.68
N SER A 628 -23.06 -5.00 -43.73
CA SER A 628 -22.18 -4.60 -44.86
C SER A 628 -21.23 -3.47 -44.50
N GLY A 629 -21.58 -2.65 -43.50
CA GLY A 629 -20.86 -1.43 -43.13
C GLY A 629 -21.24 -0.21 -43.96
N ASP A 630 -22.18 -0.34 -44.91
CA ASP A 630 -22.65 0.75 -45.76
C ASP A 630 -23.46 1.79 -44.96
N TYR A 631 -24.08 1.36 -43.86
CA TYR A 631 -24.78 2.24 -42.94
C TYR A 631 -24.02 2.33 -41.62
N THR A 632 -23.81 3.56 -41.16
CA THR A 632 -23.13 3.84 -39.88
C THR A 632 -24.02 4.70 -39.01
N GLY A 633 -23.84 4.60 -37.70
CA GLY A 633 -24.65 5.38 -36.80
C GLY A 633 -24.11 5.44 -35.40
N TYR A 634 -24.86 6.15 -34.56
CA TYR A 634 -24.50 6.40 -33.18
C TYR A 634 -25.67 6.06 -32.25
N CYS A 635 -25.40 5.36 -31.16
CA CYS A 635 -26.35 5.05 -30.10
C CYS A 635 -25.91 5.65 -28.76
N ASP A 636 -26.83 6.23 -27.99
CA ASP A 636 -26.55 6.71 -26.63
C ASP A 636 -27.74 6.49 -25.69
N PHE A 637 -27.44 6.41 -24.40
CA PHE A 637 -28.44 6.44 -23.34
C PHE A 637 -28.82 7.89 -23.05
N GLY A 638 -30.11 8.18 -22.99
CA GLY A 638 -30.64 9.52 -22.78
C GLY A 638 -31.92 9.51 -21.95
N THR A 639 -32.53 10.69 -21.83
CA THR A 639 -33.84 10.82 -21.17
C THR A 639 -34.97 10.58 -22.16
N TYR A 640 -36.15 10.22 -21.66
CA TYR A 640 -37.35 10.13 -22.51
C TYR A 640 -37.69 11.46 -23.21
N GLY A 641 -37.43 12.59 -22.54
CA GLY A 641 -37.60 13.92 -23.14
C GLY A 641 -36.67 14.12 -24.34
N GLU A 642 -35.39 13.74 -24.23
CA GLU A 642 -34.45 13.78 -25.35
C GLU A 642 -34.88 12.88 -26.52
N LEU A 643 -35.41 11.70 -26.19
CA LEU A 643 -35.93 10.75 -27.17
C LEU A 643 -37.14 11.34 -27.91
N MET A 644 -38.06 12.02 -27.22
CA MET A 644 -39.26 12.58 -27.83
C MET A 644 -39.02 13.91 -28.56
N SER A 645 -38.08 14.73 -28.08
CA SER A 645 -37.80 16.08 -28.61
C SER A 645 -36.91 16.11 -29.84
N TRP A 646 -36.11 15.09 -30.09
CA TRP A 646 -35.24 15.06 -31.26
C TRP A 646 -36.03 14.65 -32.51
N ASN A 647 -36.36 15.62 -33.36
CA ASN A 647 -37.07 15.39 -34.62
C ASN A 647 -36.49 16.25 -35.76
N PRO A 648 -35.27 15.94 -36.23
CA PRO A 648 -34.65 16.69 -37.32
C PRO A 648 -35.42 16.52 -38.64
N ARG A 649 -35.59 17.62 -39.38
CA ARG A 649 -36.28 17.58 -40.69
C ARG A 649 -35.58 16.61 -41.66
N GLY A 650 -36.37 15.74 -42.28
CA GLY A 650 -35.91 14.80 -43.32
C GLY A 650 -35.30 13.50 -42.81
N TYR A 651 -35.46 13.18 -41.52
CA TYR A 651 -35.20 11.85 -40.97
C TYR A 651 -36.51 11.07 -40.85
N HIS A 652 -36.47 9.77 -41.14
CA HIS A 652 -37.55 8.86 -40.75
C HIS A 652 -37.30 8.40 -39.32
N ARG A 653 -38.36 8.27 -38.52
CA ARG A 653 -38.31 7.93 -37.09
C ARG A 653 -39.12 6.67 -36.81
N TYR A 654 -38.54 5.78 -36.01
CA TYR A 654 -39.14 4.54 -35.53
C TYR A 654 -39.00 4.49 -34.01
N ASP A 655 -40.09 4.25 -33.30
CA ASP A 655 -40.13 4.18 -31.84
C ASP A 655 -40.49 2.76 -31.41
N PHE A 656 -39.77 2.25 -30.43
CA PHE A 656 -39.93 0.93 -29.84
C PHE A 656 -40.13 1.07 -28.34
N GLU A 657 -41.09 0.32 -27.81
CA GLU A 657 -41.38 0.26 -26.39
C GLU A 657 -41.30 -1.19 -25.92
N THR A 658 -40.54 -1.42 -24.86
CA THR A 658 -40.40 -2.71 -24.18
C THR A 658 -40.80 -2.54 -22.72
N ASP A 659 -40.91 -3.61 -21.95
CA ASP A 659 -41.15 -3.52 -20.50
C ASP A 659 -40.01 -2.80 -19.75
N GLU A 660 -38.83 -2.69 -20.35
CA GLU A 660 -37.61 -2.22 -19.69
C GLU A 660 -37.09 -0.87 -20.21
N TYR A 661 -37.39 -0.52 -21.46
CA TYR A 661 -36.85 0.70 -22.07
C TYR A 661 -37.69 1.19 -23.25
N PHE A 662 -37.44 2.44 -23.64
CA PHE A 662 -37.87 3.04 -24.90
C PHE A 662 -36.65 3.18 -25.81
N MET A 663 -36.80 2.85 -27.09
CA MET A 663 -35.76 3.08 -28.10
C MET A 663 -36.35 3.86 -29.27
N ALA A 664 -35.60 4.83 -29.78
CA ALA A 664 -35.96 5.50 -31.01
C ALA A 664 -34.79 5.45 -31.99
N ILE A 665 -35.11 5.17 -33.25
CA ILE A 665 -34.17 5.11 -34.37
C ILE A 665 -34.57 6.17 -35.38
N TRP A 666 -33.62 7.04 -35.71
CA TRP A 666 -33.78 8.01 -36.80
C TRP A 666 -32.77 7.73 -37.89
N HIS A 667 -33.18 7.75 -39.15
CA HIS A 667 -32.23 7.57 -40.24
C HIS A 667 -32.45 8.55 -41.41
N ARG A 668 -31.35 8.83 -42.10
CA ARG A 668 -31.32 9.62 -43.32
C ARG A 668 -30.10 9.22 -44.16
N GLY A 669 -30.34 8.72 -45.37
CA GLY A 669 -29.28 8.21 -46.24
C GLY A 669 -28.51 7.06 -45.59
N GLY A 670 -27.18 7.07 -45.68
CA GLY A 670 -26.28 6.07 -45.08
C GLY A 670 -26.04 6.22 -43.56
N TYR A 671 -26.80 7.09 -42.87
CA TYR A 671 -26.58 7.39 -41.46
C TYR A 671 -27.83 7.17 -40.60
N PHE A 672 -27.65 6.57 -39.43
CA PHE A 672 -28.69 6.41 -38.41
C PHE A 672 -28.24 6.91 -37.02
N ASN A 673 -29.20 7.27 -36.19
CA ASN A 673 -29.00 7.67 -34.80
C ASN A 673 -30.01 6.93 -33.94
N MET A 674 -29.58 6.41 -32.80
CA MET A 674 -30.40 5.65 -31.87
C MET A 674 -30.31 6.27 -30.47
N LYS A 675 -31.43 6.33 -29.77
CA LYS A 675 -31.45 6.72 -28.35
C LYS A 675 -32.22 5.69 -27.54
N ILE A 676 -31.69 5.38 -26.36
CA ILE A 676 -32.31 4.46 -25.39
C ILE A 676 -32.65 5.24 -24.13
N ALA A 677 -33.89 5.13 -23.66
CA ALA A 677 -34.34 5.65 -22.36
C ALA A 677 -34.86 4.50 -21.50
N LEU A 678 -34.20 4.21 -20.38
CA LEU A 678 -34.51 3.07 -19.51
C LEU A 678 -35.69 3.37 -18.57
N LYS A 679 -36.58 2.41 -18.34
CA LYS A 679 -37.72 2.51 -17.42
C LYS A 679 -37.30 2.26 -15.96
N GLU A 680 -37.99 2.89 -15.01
CA GLU A 680 -37.78 2.66 -13.57
C GLU A 680 -38.32 1.28 -13.17
N GLY A 681 -37.55 0.51 -12.40
CA GLY A 681 -37.93 -0.85 -12.01
C GLY A 681 -37.61 -1.95 -13.04
N ALA A 682 -36.97 -1.59 -14.17
CA ALA A 682 -36.45 -2.58 -15.11
C ALA A 682 -35.46 -3.53 -14.40
N ALA A 683 -35.79 -4.81 -14.37
CA ALA A 683 -35.05 -5.84 -13.63
C ALA A 683 -33.82 -6.35 -14.40
N LYS A 684 -33.78 -6.29 -15.74
CA LYS A 684 -32.61 -6.70 -16.53
C LYS A 684 -31.64 -5.53 -16.79
N ASN A 685 -30.38 -5.89 -17.02
CA ASN A 685 -29.23 -5.01 -17.18
C ASN A 685 -29.35 -4.13 -18.46
N PRO A 686 -29.01 -2.81 -18.42
CA PRO A 686 -28.84 -1.93 -19.59
C PRO A 686 -28.13 -2.52 -20.82
N LEU A 687 -27.28 -3.52 -20.58
CA LEU A 687 -26.63 -4.33 -21.60
C LEU A 687 -27.61 -5.02 -22.58
N SER A 688 -28.80 -5.40 -22.12
CA SER A 688 -29.88 -5.96 -22.97
C SER A 688 -30.39 -4.94 -23.99
N ALA A 689 -30.68 -3.72 -23.54
CA ALA A 689 -31.08 -2.64 -24.43
C ALA A 689 -29.97 -2.29 -25.45
N TRP A 690 -28.70 -2.38 -25.03
CA TRP A 690 -27.56 -2.20 -25.94
C TRP A 690 -27.45 -3.31 -26.98
N PHE A 691 -27.69 -4.57 -26.59
CA PHE A 691 -27.76 -5.70 -27.53
C PHE A 691 -28.79 -5.44 -28.62
N ASP A 692 -30.00 -5.00 -28.25
CA ASP A 692 -31.06 -4.70 -29.20
C ASP A 692 -30.67 -3.57 -30.16
N ALA A 693 -29.97 -2.54 -29.68
CA ALA A 693 -29.46 -1.48 -30.55
C ALA A 693 -28.41 -1.99 -31.54
N VAL A 694 -27.49 -2.86 -31.10
CA VAL A 694 -26.50 -3.50 -31.99
C VAL A 694 -27.20 -4.39 -33.02
N ASN A 695 -28.24 -5.11 -32.60
CA ASN A 695 -29.03 -5.99 -33.43
C ASN A 695 -29.78 -5.23 -34.54
N HIS A 696 -30.47 -4.14 -34.18
CA HIS A 696 -31.09 -3.23 -35.15
C HIS A 696 -30.09 -2.62 -36.11
N ALA A 697 -28.92 -2.18 -35.60
CA ALA A 697 -27.88 -1.63 -36.43
C ALA A 697 -27.34 -2.67 -37.43
N TYR A 698 -27.06 -3.89 -36.98
CA TYR A 698 -26.53 -4.97 -37.82
C TYR A 698 -27.47 -5.34 -38.97
N HIS A 699 -28.78 -5.43 -38.71
CA HIS A 699 -29.79 -5.79 -39.72
C HIS A 699 -30.33 -4.62 -40.54
N PHE A 700 -29.79 -3.42 -40.36
CA PHE A 700 -30.27 -2.20 -41.04
C PHE A 700 -30.27 -2.32 -42.58
N ASP A 701 -29.34 -3.11 -43.14
CA ASP A 701 -29.24 -3.38 -44.58
C ASP A 701 -30.49 -4.08 -45.14
N SER A 702 -31.11 -4.98 -44.36
CA SER A 702 -32.31 -5.74 -44.76
C SER A 702 -33.55 -4.87 -44.61
N ALA A 703 -33.66 -4.18 -43.47
CA ALA A 703 -34.81 -3.32 -43.16
C ALA A 703 -35.06 -2.23 -44.22
N LEU A 704 -34.01 -1.72 -44.86
CA LEU A 704 -34.12 -0.77 -45.97
C LEU A 704 -34.55 -1.38 -47.31
N LYS A 705 -34.22 -2.66 -47.56
CA LYS A 705 -34.56 -3.36 -48.81
C LYS A 705 -36.03 -3.77 -48.85
N ASP A 706 -36.57 -4.20 -47.72
CA ASP A 706 -37.96 -4.69 -47.59
C ASP A 706 -38.98 -3.57 -47.31
N GLY A 707 -38.49 -2.32 -47.24
CA GLY A 707 -39.24 -1.12 -46.88
C GLY A 707 -39.45 -1.04 -45.37
N LEU A 708 -38.77 -0.08 -44.70
CA LEU A 708 -38.71 -0.01 -43.23
C LEU A 708 -40.07 -0.04 -42.53
N GLN A 709 -41.09 0.59 -43.14
CA GLN A 709 -42.44 0.63 -42.59
C GLN A 709 -43.03 -0.78 -42.50
N SER A 710 -42.91 -1.57 -43.58
CA SER A 710 -43.40 -2.96 -43.62
C SER A 710 -42.56 -3.88 -42.74
N HIS A 711 -41.26 -3.63 -42.65
CA HIS A 711 -40.31 -4.40 -41.84
C HIS A 711 -40.63 -4.29 -40.34
N TYR A 712 -40.81 -3.08 -39.83
CA TYR A 712 -41.08 -2.83 -38.40
C TYR A 712 -42.56 -2.99 -38.00
N GLU A 713 -43.50 -2.99 -38.96
CA GLU A 713 -44.93 -3.25 -38.69
C GLU A 713 -45.30 -4.74 -38.75
N ASN A 714 -44.57 -5.59 -39.51
CA ASN A 714 -44.92 -7.00 -39.72
C ASN A 714 -44.00 -8.01 -38.99
N GLU A 715 -42.73 -7.66 -38.73
CA GLU A 715 -41.86 -8.45 -37.86
C GLU A 715 -41.94 -7.88 -36.44
N MET A 716 -41.89 -8.73 -35.40
CA MET A 716 -42.07 -8.31 -34.00
C MET A 716 -41.26 -7.03 -33.68
N PRO A 717 -41.73 -6.12 -32.80
CA PRO A 717 -41.11 -4.81 -32.59
C PRO A 717 -39.62 -4.81 -32.16
N LEU A 718 -39.01 -5.97 -31.86
CA LEU A 718 -37.57 -6.16 -31.57
C LEU A 718 -36.97 -7.37 -32.34
N GLY A 719 -37.64 -7.80 -33.41
CA GLY A 719 -37.78 -9.18 -33.88
C GLY A 719 -36.66 -9.85 -34.66
N TYR A 720 -35.38 -9.54 -34.46
CA TYR A 720 -34.32 -10.35 -35.07
C TYR A 720 -33.84 -11.51 -34.18
N VAL A 721 -34.02 -11.41 -32.87
CA VAL A 721 -33.55 -12.38 -31.87
C VAL A 721 -34.63 -12.54 -30.78
N SER A 722 -35.06 -13.77 -30.50
CA SER A 722 -36.06 -14.04 -29.44
C SER A 722 -35.49 -13.84 -28.03
N GLU A 723 -36.34 -13.64 -27.03
CA GLU A 723 -35.89 -13.56 -25.63
C GLU A 723 -35.15 -14.84 -25.18
N GLU A 724 -35.55 -16.02 -25.67
CA GLU A 724 -34.82 -17.28 -25.43
C GLU A 724 -33.41 -17.24 -26.03
N GLN A 725 -33.24 -16.69 -27.24
CA GLN A 725 -31.91 -16.52 -27.85
C GLN A 725 -31.07 -15.46 -27.12
N LYS A 726 -31.71 -14.42 -26.54
CA LYS A 726 -31.01 -13.49 -25.65
C LYS A 726 -30.49 -14.21 -24.41
N GLU A 727 -31.29 -15.07 -23.77
CA GLU A 727 -30.81 -15.87 -22.64
C GLU A 727 -29.62 -16.76 -23.02
N VAL A 728 -29.62 -17.32 -24.24
CA VAL A 728 -28.49 -18.11 -24.76
C VAL A 728 -27.21 -17.27 -24.86
N ILE A 729 -27.23 -16.07 -25.45
CA ILE A 729 -26.03 -15.24 -25.56
C ILE A 729 -25.55 -14.75 -24.19
N PHE A 730 -26.44 -14.30 -23.31
CA PHE A 730 -26.05 -13.85 -21.96
C PHE A 730 -25.49 -15.01 -21.10
N GLY A 731 -26.03 -16.23 -21.26
CA GLY A 731 -25.45 -17.45 -20.70
C GLY A 731 -24.08 -17.78 -21.31
N ALA A 732 -23.89 -17.59 -22.61
CA ALA A 732 -22.60 -17.79 -23.29
C ALA A 732 -21.55 -16.75 -22.88
N LEU A 733 -21.93 -15.48 -22.65
CA LEU A 733 -21.05 -14.43 -22.12
C LEU A 733 -20.50 -14.83 -20.73
N THR A 734 -21.39 -15.27 -19.84
CA THR A 734 -21.01 -15.72 -18.50
C THR A 734 -20.02 -16.89 -18.59
N LYS A 735 -20.30 -17.89 -19.44
CA LYS A 735 -19.40 -19.04 -19.68
C LYS A 735 -18.05 -18.63 -20.28
N ALA A 736 -18.01 -17.57 -21.10
CA ALA A 736 -16.79 -17.02 -21.68
C ALA A 736 -15.98 -16.15 -20.70
N GLY A 737 -16.48 -15.91 -19.49
CA GLY A 737 -15.78 -15.17 -18.42
C GLY A 737 -16.04 -13.67 -18.38
N TRP A 738 -17.13 -13.19 -18.99
CA TRP A 738 -17.57 -11.80 -18.87
C TRP A 738 -18.29 -11.53 -17.55
N ASP A 739 -18.09 -10.34 -17.00
CA ASP A 739 -18.83 -9.83 -15.85
C ASP A 739 -20.06 -9.05 -16.34
N LEU A 740 -21.25 -9.58 -16.02
CA LEU A 740 -22.55 -9.02 -16.39
C LEU A 740 -23.21 -8.27 -15.23
N GLU A 741 -22.61 -8.25 -14.05
CA GLU A 741 -23.15 -7.52 -12.88
C GLU A 741 -22.68 -6.06 -12.90
N THR A 742 -21.44 -5.83 -13.34
CA THR A 742 -20.89 -4.48 -13.49
C THR A 742 -21.56 -3.76 -14.65
N ASN A 743 -22.33 -2.72 -14.34
CA ASN A 743 -22.97 -1.87 -15.34
C ASN A 743 -21.98 -0.86 -15.96
N ALA A 744 -21.21 -1.33 -16.95
CA ALA A 744 -20.23 -0.51 -17.67
C ALA A 744 -20.77 0.12 -18.97
N VAL A 745 -22.04 -0.06 -19.31
CA VAL A 745 -22.62 0.52 -20.54
C VAL A 745 -23.09 1.97 -20.30
N GLU A 746 -23.47 2.29 -19.07
CA GLU A 746 -23.90 3.63 -18.67
C GLU A 746 -22.72 4.50 -18.25
N THR A 747 -22.38 5.50 -19.06
CA THR A 747 -21.26 6.43 -18.80
C THR A 747 -21.73 7.79 -18.25
N ARG A 748 -23.00 7.91 -17.85
CA ARG A 748 -23.65 9.13 -17.32
C ARG A 748 -24.62 8.72 -16.21
N LEU A 749 -25.04 9.70 -15.39
CA LEU A 749 -26.05 9.46 -14.37
C LEU A 749 -27.31 8.84 -14.99
N PRO A 750 -27.75 7.66 -14.50
CA PRO A 750 -28.90 6.98 -15.04
C PRO A 750 -30.16 7.82 -14.79
N VAL A 751 -30.78 8.33 -15.85
CA VAL A 751 -32.12 8.90 -15.78
C VAL A 751 -33.10 7.80 -16.15
N ARG A 752 -33.97 7.43 -15.22
CA ARG A 752 -34.99 6.40 -15.42
C ARG A 752 -36.37 7.03 -15.60
N VAL A 753 -37.17 6.41 -16.46
CA VAL A 753 -38.52 6.85 -16.77
C VAL A 753 -39.50 6.11 -15.87
N ARG A 754 -40.17 6.84 -14.97
CA ARG A 754 -41.30 6.28 -14.22
C ARG A 754 -42.52 6.21 -15.12
N VAL A 755 -42.98 5.02 -15.45
CA VAL A 755 -44.26 4.81 -16.14
C VAL A 755 -45.33 4.60 -15.06
N GLY A 756 -46.31 5.51 -14.98
CA GLY A 756 -47.43 5.39 -14.04
C GLY A 756 -48.70 4.85 -14.70
N ASP A 757 -49.68 4.41 -13.89
CA ASP A 757 -50.95 3.77 -14.31
C ASP A 757 -51.94 4.70 -15.05
N GLY A 758 -51.48 5.70 -15.81
CA GLY A 758 -52.33 6.58 -16.60
C GLY A 758 -53.12 7.64 -15.81
N ARG A 759 -52.95 7.76 -14.48
CA ARG A 759 -53.46 8.93 -13.75
C ARG A 759 -52.52 10.11 -13.99
N LYS A 760 -53.04 11.19 -14.59
CA LYS A 760 -52.33 12.47 -14.72
C LYS A 760 -51.73 12.83 -13.36
N VAL A 761 -50.40 12.89 -13.28
CA VAL A 761 -49.72 13.52 -12.16
C VAL A 761 -50.21 14.96 -12.12
N PRO A 762 -50.78 15.46 -11.00
CA PRO A 762 -51.13 16.87 -10.90
C PRO A 762 -49.86 17.69 -11.18
N PRO A 763 -49.95 18.84 -11.87
CA PRO A 763 -48.78 19.72 -12.00
C PRO A 763 -48.25 19.99 -10.58
N LEU A 764 -46.93 19.87 -10.43
CA LEU A 764 -46.22 20.18 -9.18
C LEU A 764 -46.77 21.50 -8.63
N SER A 765 -47.33 21.46 -7.43
CA SER A 765 -47.83 22.68 -6.79
C SER A 765 -46.63 23.61 -6.53
N GLU A 766 -46.82 24.92 -6.69
CA GLU A 766 -45.79 25.95 -6.48
C GLU A 766 -45.06 25.87 -5.11
N LYS A 767 -45.57 25.06 -4.16
CA LYS A 767 -44.96 24.84 -2.85
C LYS A 767 -43.74 23.91 -2.86
N ASP A 768 -43.55 23.06 -3.88
CA ASP A 768 -42.36 22.19 -3.98
C ASP A 768 -41.17 22.87 -4.68
N THR A 769 -41.36 24.09 -5.20
CA THR A 769 -40.32 24.90 -5.86
C THR A 769 -39.43 25.69 -4.89
N VAL A 770 -39.70 25.67 -3.58
CA VAL A 770 -38.95 26.44 -2.58
C VAL A 770 -37.91 25.57 -1.88
N SER A 771 -36.87 25.16 -2.60
CA SER A 771 -35.56 24.79 -2.01
C SER A 771 -34.45 24.70 -3.07
N ARG A 772 -34.42 25.63 -4.01
CA ARG A 772 -33.21 25.88 -4.85
C ARG A 772 -33.15 27.35 -5.27
N HIS A 773 -32.98 28.27 -4.31
CA HIS A 773 -32.37 29.57 -4.60
C HIS A 773 -31.44 29.93 -3.45
N ILE A 774 -30.14 29.77 -3.71
CA ILE A 774 -29.05 30.30 -2.90
C ILE A 774 -29.09 31.82 -3.03
N GLY A 775 -28.96 32.50 -1.89
CA GLY A 775 -29.35 33.89 -1.69
C GLY A 775 -28.54 34.93 -2.47
N HIS A 776 -29.25 35.97 -2.87
CA HIS A 776 -28.71 37.32 -2.99
C HIS A 776 -29.35 38.18 -1.88
N GLN A 777 -28.57 38.48 -0.84
CA GLN A 777 -28.87 39.57 0.09
C GLN A 777 -28.43 40.89 -0.57
N GLU A 778 -29.38 41.79 -0.78
CA GLU A 778 -29.13 43.24 -0.74
C GLU A 778 -30.12 43.85 0.23
N SER A 779 -29.66 44.19 1.43
CA SER A 779 -30.40 45.02 2.39
C SER A 779 -29.98 46.48 2.21
N LYS A 780 -30.93 47.33 1.80
CA LYS A 780 -30.89 48.78 2.00
C LYS A 780 -31.78 49.14 3.18
N HIS A 781 -31.23 49.95 4.08
CA HIS A 781 -31.84 50.92 5.00
C HIS A 781 -33.27 50.64 5.53
N ASP A 782 -33.37 50.32 6.82
CA ASP A 782 -33.68 51.28 7.89
C ASP A 782 -33.30 50.73 9.27
#